data_AF-A0A7G4RD51-F1
#
_entry.id   AF-A0A7G4RD51-F1
#
_cell.length_a   1.000
_cell.length_b   1.000
_cell.length_c   1.000
_cell.angle_alpha   90.00
_cell.angle_beta   90.00
_cell.angle_gamma   90.00
#
_symmetry.space_group_name_H-M   'P 1'
#
loop_
_entity.id
_entity.type
_entity.pdbx_description
1 polymer ?
#
loop_
_entity_poly.entity_id
_entity_poly.type
_entity_poly.pdbx_seq_one_letter_code
_entity_poly.pdbx_strand_id
1 'polypeptide(L)'
;MINKAKLFKKEDDEDTYIDDINRDIEKLNRLIDVYNLAPHAQKAEALLQVRQQLLKIDANIGGTIAVVIIATNFPYTKFYQDLSREIRNELNALGCPGFSAKQINQWDIETCKKTDSIPSAGLFEKENKPDFFSQIFGTQTSPAIGKATRLLKELDPRIVSENTEENYYQLSRLKRSLRDLIASETISTPDREKLNDLIGRINNRLFNIVKNNPQLRSKVYPPEDIDLAQTIDNLSFEHVKKITTMLINPGEFDAETFHQEFDPVIPGIEKYEIKFLGGENSKNYLLTDNETGLRQVLKITPHKGNYRKTYERLKETSVRDNIAEVYAGQQAIQQYFSDYMYSLELTQFCAKGDVLSHGIKIQAKIALIEKDIAGTIEETDQIELQKLYDEFKLTDADEVSVEAEVLVDEKQKILAQLKEIQILNAVNIYGQMADTFLNFQANNAFFPDAKPTNFLVTEFDQVLIADTKSFINTVNGLVDPVKIHQEGYLQYTLGFRSLQFEQAEHAGALSFSAEKEHSYLMGLSLYCYLTGREINHVPKEAKDHPDFLKCDEDVFQSPKGQKFKALVLGLTHPDADQRFSVQQAKESLQAIAHDIKVEKSPFKSKSEAYFFALYNLMELEKNDSNARDAMKEMNTIEEMKILIENHEQDPKKAATLLTTLAEKITNEEHQTLLRDIASTIEHSAYQQTPQEKYENPLARRFESEMQIALLKNPTDKMMESVNHVSQALLNVFEQIEHQGYGDILDEFAENLTSGKEQTGFGSQPVQINLDQVKQILQRNDPNDFNQIMFIQFLFAQKWMRKLPESILPPNRNAPTGKMLELVKEYNNGEYRDNPQAFFQEFDDLKLKFISDIQIYGSELFRADPTRGREGSLPNTFSSQMGLMRVGQNQEGLDIDRSSWTPDSKYQEPNLDAPFTRDLIENDAIYAAGPSGMTSLFMGIMENYGNFTSVEAKQHYLSAVSAYMVSGGLHSLHEVLGPAQYALDLIPGYQVSPPSKDTVANPPNFHQFYQQQMNLDPQFASRYQEGWQKMMEAYAKQKEQFVHAPVASLSPVEQRVLVSKSPENPYANLSEDEIRMMLQKNPELNPIHLQKELVNKEEGKFKDKKENYIKQNLIKISVYYMKGDEQKLEEAINLLLKTVCKTRTNIMQSYSTSTTSAINLINEISKDEGLRKVFGIQGDNPTDWKKELQAKMEAVCSDESIVVPDFSETTKNIAM
;
A
#
# COMPACT_ATOMS: atom_id res chain seq x y z
N MET A 1 -2.45 43.12 -2.42
CA MET A 1 -1.01 43.36 -2.15
C MET A 1 -0.76 43.00 -0.72
N ILE A 2 0.37 42.36 -0.43
CA ILE A 2 0.76 41.94 0.92
C ILE A 2 1.56 43.06 1.58
N ASN A 3 1.25 43.37 2.83
CA ASN A 3 1.95 44.39 3.59
C ASN A 3 3.28 43.84 4.11
N LYS A 4 4.33 44.67 4.07
CA LYS A 4 5.60 44.32 4.70
C LYS A 4 5.42 44.17 6.20
N ALA A 5 6.02 43.12 6.74
CA ALA A 5 6.16 42.91 8.17
C ALA A 5 7.13 43.97 8.75
N LYS A 6 6.77 44.55 9.89
CA LYS A 6 7.69 45.42 10.63
C LYS A 6 8.76 44.56 11.28
N LEU A 7 10.02 45.02 11.22
CA LEU A 7 11.07 44.43 12.04
C LEU A 7 10.75 44.65 13.51
N PHE A 8 11.09 43.66 14.31
CA PHE A 8 10.94 43.68 15.75
C PHE A 8 12.00 44.59 16.36
N LYS A 9 11.60 45.33 17.41
CA LYS A 9 12.51 46.21 18.14
C LYS A 9 13.26 45.38 19.17
N LYS A 10 14.57 45.56 19.20
CA LYS A 10 15.43 45.05 20.26
C LYS A 10 15.26 45.93 21.51
N GLU A 11 15.09 45.32 22.68
CA GLU A 11 15.04 46.06 23.95
C GLU A 11 16.40 46.07 24.65
N ASP A 12 17.19 45.00 24.49
CA ASP A 12 18.58 44.90 24.98
C ASP A 12 19.53 44.45 23.86
N ASP A 13 20.76 44.96 23.81
CA ASP A 13 21.76 44.64 22.77
C ASP A 13 22.19 43.15 22.79
N GLU A 14 21.91 42.42 23.88
CA GLU A 14 22.18 40.98 24.01
C GLU A 14 21.11 40.06 23.38
N ASP A 15 19.97 40.59 22.92
CA ASP A 15 18.85 39.84 22.31
C ASP A 15 19.13 39.29 20.89
N THR A 16 20.19 38.50 20.72
CA THR A 16 20.66 37.95 19.43
C THR A 16 19.61 37.10 18.68
N TYR A 17 18.61 36.55 19.36
CA TYR A 17 17.50 35.83 18.74
C TYR A 17 16.54 36.76 17.97
N ILE A 18 16.36 38.02 18.42
CA ILE A 18 15.58 39.03 17.67
C ILE A 18 16.28 39.32 16.35
N ASP A 19 17.61 39.32 16.32
CA ASP A 19 18.40 39.52 15.11
C ASP A 19 18.20 38.38 14.10
N ASP A 20 18.11 37.13 14.57
CA ASP A 20 17.83 35.97 13.71
C ASP A 20 16.39 35.95 13.20
N ILE A 21 15.41 36.27 14.04
CA ILE A 21 14.00 36.43 13.63
C ILE A 21 13.85 37.58 12.63
N ASN A 22 14.45 38.73 12.91
CA ASN A 22 14.44 39.88 12.02
C ASN A 22 15.11 39.54 10.69
N ARG A 23 16.19 38.76 10.69
CA ARG A 23 16.82 38.27 9.45
C ARG A 23 15.85 37.41 8.63
N ASP A 24 15.07 36.55 9.27
CA ASP A 24 14.06 35.76 8.55
C ASP A 24 12.87 36.61 8.08
N ILE A 25 12.48 37.65 8.83
CA ILE A 25 11.50 38.64 8.40
C ILE A 25 12.03 39.50 7.24
N GLU A 26 13.30 39.86 7.23
CA GLU A 26 13.92 40.57 6.11
C GLU A 26 13.86 39.73 4.84
N LYS A 27 14.15 38.42 4.93
CA LYS A 27 13.94 37.48 3.82
C LYS A 27 12.48 37.48 3.37
N LEU A 28 11.54 37.39 4.31
CA LEU A 28 10.10 37.42 4.02
C LEU A 28 9.68 38.72 3.32
N ASN A 29 10.13 39.88 3.81
CA ASN A 29 9.84 41.20 3.25
C ASN A 29 10.41 41.36 1.84
N ARG A 30 11.59 40.79 1.56
CA ARG A 30 12.13 40.74 0.20
C ARG A 30 11.22 39.92 -0.70
N LEU A 31 10.76 38.74 -0.26
CA LEU A 31 9.81 37.94 -1.05
C LEU A 31 8.46 38.64 -1.25
N ILE A 32 7.97 39.40 -0.26
CA ILE A 32 6.77 40.24 -0.38
C ILE A 32 6.97 41.32 -1.45
N ASP A 33 8.13 41.96 -1.52
CA ASP A 33 8.44 42.91 -2.61
C ASP A 33 8.39 42.22 -3.97
N VAL A 34 8.99 41.03 -4.08
CA VAL A 34 8.96 40.23 -5.32
C VAL A 34 7.53 39.92 -5.72
N TYR A 35 6.70 39.45 -4.79
CA TYR A 35 5.29 39.14 -5.03
C TYR A 35 4.49 40.38 -5.46
N ASN A 36 4.65 41.50 -4.76
CA ASN A 36 3.91 42.73 -5.05
C ASN A 36 4.28 43.34 -6.41
N LEU A 37 5.52 43.17 -6.86
CA LEU A 37 6.01 43.64 -8.17
C LEU A 37 5.82 42.62 -9.30
N ALA A 38 5.53 41.34 -8.98
CA ALA A 38 5.44 40.28 -9.97
C ALA A 38 4.23 40.46 -10.91
N PRO A 39 4.41 40.20 -12.23
CA PRO A 39 3.30 40.05 -13.17
C PRO A 39 2.34 38.93 -12.72
N HIS A 40 1.07 39.01 -13.12
CA HIS A 40 0.05 38.03 -12.72
C HIS A 40 0.48 36.56 -12.95
N ALA A 41 1.12 36.26 -14.08
CA ALA A 41 1.61 34.92 -14.42
C ALA A 41 2.71 34.38 -13.49
N GLN A 42 3.38 35.24 -12.72
CA GLN A 42 4.44 34.86 -11.78
C GLN A 42 4.00 34.98 -10.31
N LYS A 43 2.79 35.51 -10.04
CA LYS A 43 2.30 35.75 -8.69
C LYS A 43 2.07 34.48 -7.87
N ALA A 44 1.64 33.39 -8.49
CA ALA A 44 1.39 32.13 -7.80
C ALA A 44 2.66 31.58 -7.14
N GLU A 45 3.75 31.41 -7.90
CA GLU A 45 5.04 30.95 -7.37
C GLU A 45 5.62 31.92 -6.35
N ALA A 46 5.55 33.24 -6.61
CA ALA A 46 6.04 34.24 -5.66
C ALA A 46 5.28 34.22 -4.32
N LEU A 47 3.96 33.97 -4.35
CA LEU A 47 3.14 33.84 -3.13
C LEU A 47 3.47 32.58 -2.34
N LEU A 48 3.72 31.47 -3.05
CA LEU A 48 4.15 30.20 -2.43
C LEU A 48 5.50 30.34 -1.73
N GLN A 49 6.41 31.15 -2.28
CA GLN A 49 7.68 31.48 -1.63
C GLN A 49 7.48 32.30 -0.34
N VAL A 50 6.61 33.32 -0.37
CA VAL A 50 6.23 34.08 0.84
C VAL A 50 5.65 33.15 1.90
N ARG A 51 4.73 32.26 1.52
CA ARG A 51 4.11 31.28 2.43
C ARG A 51 5.13 30.31 3.01
N GLN A 52 6.02 29.74 2.20
CA GLN A 52 7.06 28.81 2.66
C GLN A 52 7.99 29.48 3.69
N GLN A 53 8.39 30.73 3.45
CA GLN A 53 9.22 31.47 4.39
C GLN A 53 8.48 31.77 5.70
N LEU A 54 7.17 32.07 5.65
CA LEU A 54 6.34 32.25 6.85
C LEU A 54 6.24 30.95 7.68
N LEU A 55 6.01 29.80 7.04
CA LEU A 55 5.98 28.50 7.72
C LEU A 55 7.34 28.14 8.34
N LYS A 56 8.44 28.53 7.68
CA LYS A 56 9.79 28.36 8.20
C LYS A 56 10.05 29.23 9.43
N ILE A 57 9.56 30.48 9.42
CA ILE A 57 9.60 31.38 10.56
C ILE A 57 8.84 30.78 11.75
N ASP A 58 7.65 30.22 11.52
CA ASP A 58 6.86 29.53 12.56
C ASP A 58 7.59 28.31 13.16
N ALA A 59 8.14 27.45 12.30
CA ALA A 59 8.92 26.29 12.73
C ALA A 59 10.19 26.67 13.53
N ASN A 60 10.76 27.86 13.30
CA ASN A 60 11.97 28.35 13.96
C ASN A 60 11.69 29.10 15.27
N ILE A 61 10.56 29.80 15.38
CA ILE A 61 10.23 30.66 16.54
C ILE A 61 9.70 29.87 17.74
N GLY A 62 9.30 28.61 17.58
CA GLY A 62 8.72 27.78 18.64
C GLY A 62 9.61 27.41 19.85
N GLY A 63 10.83 27.95 19.99
CA GLY A 63 11.73 27.72 21.13
C GLY A 63 11.53 28.71 22.29
N THR A 64 11.78 28.27 23.53
CA THR A 64 11.38 28.95 24.78
C THR A 64 11.88 30.39 25.00
N ILE A 65 12.99 30.82 24.39
CA ILE A 65 13.45 32.22 24.48
C ILE A 65 12.46 33.17 23.78
N ALA A 66 11.91 32.74 22.64
CA ALA A 66 10.82 33.46 22.00
C ALA A 66 9.56 33.39 22.86
N VAL A 67 9.25 32.26 23.51
CA VAL A 67 8.04 32.10 24.35
C VAL A 67 8.01 33.06 25.55
N VAL A 68 9.11 33.18 26.29
CA VAL A 68 9.19 34.05 27.48
C VAL A 68 9.05 35.53 27.09
N ILE A 69 9.42 35.89 25.86
CA ILE A 69 9.51 37.27 25.37
C ILE A 69 8.32 37.64 24.44
N ILE A 70 7.71 36.66 23.75
CA ILE A 70 6.39 36.72 23.12
C ILE A 70 5.32 37.01 24.17
N ALA A 71 5.45 36.38 25.34
CA ALA A 71 4.58 36.59 26.50
C ALA A 71 4.67 38.00 27.10
N THR A 72 5.81 38.69 26.95
CA THR A 72 6.07 39.97 27.63
C THR A 72 6.14 41.18 26.70
N ASN A 73 6.76 41.12 25.50
CA ASN A 73 7.06 42.30 24.65
C ASN A 73 6.91 42.11 23.12
N PHE A 74 6.58 40.91 22.61
CA PHE A 74 6.61 40.62 21.15
C PHE A 74 5.26 40.10 20.59
N PRO A 75 4.57 40.84 19.70
CA PRO A 75 3.26 40.46 19.18
C PRO A 75 3.35 39.46 18.02
N TYR A 76 4.12 38.37 18.17
CA TYR A 76 4.35 37.35 17.14
C TYR A 76 3.06 36.91 16.48
N THR A 77 2.11 36.58 17.35
CA THR A 77 0.96 35.83 16.91
C THR A 77 0.01 36.72 16.15
N LYS A 78 -0.04 38.01 16.50
CA LYS A 78 -0.72 39.02 15.69
C LYS A 78 -0.04 39.18 14.32
N PHE A 79 1.29 39.23 14.27
CA PHE A 79 2.05 39.25 13.02
C PHE A 79 1.75 38.03 12.13
N TYR A 80 1.84 36.81 12.69
CA TYR A 80 1.60 35.57 11.97
C TYR A 80 0.15 35.48 11.48
N GLN A 81 -0.82 35.89 12.30
CA GLN A 81 -2.24 35.94 11.94
C GLN A 81 -2.52 36.92 10.81
N ASP A 82 -2.05 38.17 10.94
CA ASP A 82 -2.29 39.22 9.95
C ASP A 82 -1.74 38.80 8.60
N LEU A 83 -0.50 38.28 8.57
CA LEU A 83 0.14 37.86 7.33
C LEU A 83 -0.47 36.56 6.76
N SER A 84 -0.82 35.58 7.59
CA SER A 84 -1.51 34.36 7.14
C SER A 84 -2.87 34.67 6.54
N ARG A 85 -3.59 35.66 7.08
CA ARG A 85 -4.85 36.15 6.50
C ARG A 85 -4.63 36.83 5.16
N GLU A 86 -3.62 37.68 5.04
CA GLU A 86 -3.27 38.31 3.75
C GLU A 86 -2.88 37.28 2.69
N ILE A 87 -2.05 36.28 3.03
CA ILE A 87 -1.69 35.18 2.12
C ILE A 87 -2.92 34.39 1.69
N ARG A 88 -3.84 34.04 2.61
CA ARG A 88 -5.09 33.34 2.27
C ARG A 88 -5.96 34.14 1.29
N ASN A 89 -6.10 35.45 1.52
CA ASN A 89 -6.85 36.32 0.61
C ASN A 89 -6.23 36.35 -0.79
N GLU A 90 -4.91 36.41 -0.90
CA GLU A 90 -4.22 36.41 -2.19
C GLU A 90 -4.24 35.03 -2.87
N LEU A 91 -4.15 33.92 -2.12
CA LEU A 91 -4.32 32.56 -2.65
C LEU A 91 -5.71 32.40 -3.25
N ASN A 92 -6.75 32.88 -2.56
CA ASN A 92 -8.11 32.89 -3.06
C ASN A 92 -8.24 33.73 -4.34
N ALA A 93 -7.65 34.94 -4.36
CA ALA A 93 -7.67 35.81 -5.53
C ALA A 93 -6.97 35.19 -6.76
N LEU A 94 -6.01 34.30 -6.55
CA LEU A 94 -5.31 33.54 -7.59
C LEU A 94 -6.01 32.21 -7.95
N GLY A 95 -7.17 31.91 -7.37
CA GLY A 95 -7.98 30.73 -7.69
C GLY A 95 -7.57 29.45 -6.95
N CYS A 96 -6.91 29.55 -5.79
CA CYS A 96 -6.62 28.39 -4.96
C CYS A 96 -7.92 27.85 -4.33
N PRO A 97 -8.27 26.56 -4.51
CA PRO A 97 -9.58 26.01 -4.11
C PRO A 97 -9.75 25.84 -2.60
N GLY A 98 -8.66 25.94 -1.83
CA GLY A 98 -8.69 25.88 -0.38
C GLY A 98 -7.29 26.00 0.22
N PHE A 99 -7.20 26.02 1.55
CA PHE A 99 -5.98 26.42 2.25
C PHE A 99 -5.30 25.27 3.01
N SER A 100 -5.79 24.04 2.88
CA SER A 100 -5.10 22.86 3.41
C SER A 100 -3.75 22.65 2.73
N ALA A 101 -2.84 21.93 3.41
CA ALA A 101 -1.53 21.61 2.84
C ALA A 101 -1.67 20.79 1.55
N LYS A 102 -2.61 19.84 1.49
CA LYS A 102 -2.88 19.01 0.30
C LYS A 102 -3.48 19.85 -0.85
N GLN A 103 -4.43 20.75 -0.57
CA GLN A 103 -5.04 21.63 -1.59
C GLN A 103 -4.02 22.60 -2.19
N ILE A 104 -3.21 23.25 -1.34
CA ILE A 104 -2.16 24.16 -1.82
C ILE A 104 -1.09 23.39 -2.59
N ASN A 105 -0.75 22.17 -2.18
CA ASN A 105 0.21 21.33 -2.91
C ASN A 105 -0.33 20.90 -4.29
N GLN A 106 -1.59 20.45 -4.38
CA GLN A 106 -2.25 20.19 -5.64
C GLN A 106 -2.24 21.44 -6.53
N TRP A 107 -2.66 22.58 -5.98
CA TRP A 107 -2.73 23.83 -6.72
C TRP A 107 -1.35 24.31 -7.21
N ASP A 108 -0.30 24.18 -6.38
CA ASP A 108 1.10 24.44 -6.76
C ASP A 108 1.53 23.56 -7.94
N ILE A 109 1.33 22.24 -7.84
CA ILE A 109 1.71 21.28 -8.87
C ILE A 109 0.96 21.51 -10.18
N GLU A 110 -0.33 21.84 -10.12
CA GLU A 110 -1.18 21.98 -11.31
C GLU A 110 -1.05 23.36 -11.97
N THR A 111 -0.90 24.42 -11.17
CA THR A 111 -0.93 25.82 -11.63
C THR A 111 0.48 26.35 -11.95
N CYS A 112 1.50 25.94 -11.20
CA CYS A 112 2.86 26.45 -11.33
C CYS A 112 3.77 25.53 -12.17
N LYS A 113 3.21 24.62 -12.99
CA LYS A 113 4.01 23.71 -13.85
C LYS A 113 4.43 24.34 -15.19
N LYS A 114 5.55 23.85 -15.73
CA LYS A 114 6.05 24.14 -17.08
C LYS A 114 6.12 22.87 -17.90
N THR A 115 5.84 22.93 -19.19
CA THR A 115 5.78 21.73 -20.02
C THR A 115 7.12 21.01 -20.20
N ASP A 116 8.23 21.73 -20.03
CA ASP A 116 9.58 21.21 -20.25
C ASP A 116 10.05 20.24 -19.16
N SER A 117 10.90 19.29 -19.55
CA SER A 117 11.57 18.35 -18.66
C SER A 117 12.63 19.02 -17.79
N ILE A 118 12.86 18.45 -16.61
CA ILE A 118 13.99 18.83 -15.74
C ILE A 118 15.30 18.61 -16.53
N PRO A 119 16.18 19.62 -16.65
CA PRO A 119 17.48 19.46 -17.30
C PRO A 119 18.45 18.72 -16.37
N SER A 120 19.41 17.97 -16.94
CA SER A 120 20.53 17.47 -16.16
C SER A 120 21.39 18.62 -15.61
N ALA A 121 22.10 18.37 -14.51
CA ALA A 121 22.94 19.38 -13.86
C ALA A 121 23.95 20.03 -14.83
N GLY A 122 24.54 19.25 -15.74
CA GLY A 122 25.48 19.74 -16.74
C GLY A 122 24.84 20.62 -17.81
N LEU A 123 23.63 20.26 -18.27
CA LEU A 123 22.89 21.08 -19.22
C LEU A 123 22.42 22.39 -18.55
N PHE A 124 21.89 22.31 -17.33
CA PHE A 124 21.49 23.48 -16.56
C PHE A 124 22.68 24.42 -16.32
N GLU A 125 23.87 23.89 -16.01
CA GLU A 125 25.08 24.71 -15.88
C GLU A 125 25.44 25.40 -17.20
N LYS A 126 25.37 24.69 -18.33
CA LYS A 126 25.69 25.23 -19.67
C LYS A 126 24.72 26.32 -20.10
N GLU A 127 23.42 26.09 -20.00
CA GLU A 127 22.36 27.05 -20.35
C GLU A 127 22.46 28.34 -19.52
N ASN A 128 23.11 28.27 -18.36
CA ASN A 128 23.26 29.38 -17.44
C ASN A 128 24.69 29.93 -17.34
N LYS A 129 25.63 29.47 -18.16
CA LYS A 129 26.97 30.05 -18.25
C LYS A 129 26.92 31.46 -18.86
N PRO A 130 27.72 32.41 -18.38
CA PRO A 130 27.84 33.72 -19.01
C PRO A 130 28.32 33.58 -20.46
N ASP A 131 27.83 34.42 -21.38
CA ASP A 131 28.28 34.41 -22.78
C ASP A 131 29.79 34.67 -22.91
N PHE A 132 30.39 34.22 -24.01
CA PHE A 132 31.84 34.29 -24.28
C PHE A 132 32.45 35.69 -24.02
N PHE A 133 31.77 36.76 -24.45
CA PHE A 133 32.23 38.12 -24.18
C PHE A 133 32.21 38.46 -22.68
N SER A 134 31.18 38.06 -21.94
CA SER A 134 31.06 38.28 -20.49
C SER A 134 32.11 37.50 -19.69
N GLN A 135 32.50 36.31 -20.16
CA GLN A 135 33.60 35.52 -19.56
C GLN A 135 34.96 36.17 -19.78
N ILE A 136 35.21 36.76 -20.95
CA ILE A 136 36.44 37.51 -21.25
C ILE A 136 36.58 38.72 -20.30
N PHE A 137 35.46 39.32 -19.89
CA PHE A 137 35.43 40.40 -18.89
C PHE A 137 35.38 39.90 -17.43
N GLY A 138 35.62 38.61 -17.18
CA GLY A 138 35.79 38.04 -15.83
C GLY A 138 34.50 37.67 -15.10
N THR A 139 33.35 37.62 -15.78
CA THR A 139 32.07 37.26 -15.17
C THR A 139 31.99 35.76 -14.91
N GLN A 140 31.72 35.35 -13.67
CA GLN A 140 31.55 33.95 -13.24
C GLN A 140 30.06 33.58 -13.12
N THR A 141 29.76 32.28 -13.13
CA THR A 141 28.41 31.76 -12.82
C THR A 141 28.01 32.20 -11.41
N SER A 142 26.78 32.66 -11.23
CA SER A 142 26.35 33.17 -9.93
C SER A 142 26.34 32.06 -8.86
N PRO A 143 26.64 32.39 -7.59
CA PRO A 143 26.63 31.40 -6.50
C PRO A 143 25.31 30.63 -6.39
N ALA A 144 24.18 31.30 -6.64
CA ALA A 144 22.85 30.70 -6.61
C ALA A 144 22.69 29.61 -7.68
N ILE A 145 23.05 29.91 -8.94
CA ILE A 145 23.03 28.91 -10.02
C ILE A 145 23.98 27.75 -9.71
N GLY A 146 25.19 28.05 -9.20
CA GLY A 146 26.13 27.02 -8.77
C GLY A 146 25.60 26.09 -7.67
N LYS A 147 24.85 26.61 -6.70
CA LYS A 147 24.18 25.82 -5.65
C LYS A 147 23.02 24.99 -6.21
N ALA A 148 22.20 25.55 -7.08
CA ALA A 148 21.13 24.82 -7.76
C ALA A 148 21.68 23.67 -8.62
N THR A 149 22.80 23.88 -9.33
CA THR A 149 23.50 22.82 -10.06
C THR A 149 23.96 21.70 -9.13
N ARG A 150 24.43 22.00 -7.91
CA ARG A 150 24.82 20.95 -6.93
C ARG A 150 23.60 20.16 -6.44
N LEU A 151 22.51 20.83 -6.12
CA LEU A 151 21.26 20.17 -5.72
C LEU A 151 20.73 19.25 -6.84
N LEU A 152 20.86 19.64 -8.11
CA LEU A 152 20.51 18.78 -9.25
C LEU A 152 21.43 17.57 -9.41
N LYS A 153 22.69 17.63 -8.98
CA LYS A 153 23.62 16.49 -9.02
C LYS A 153 23.29 15.40 -7.99
N GLU A 154 22.49 15.72 -6.99
CA GLU A 154 22.01 14.76 -6.00
C GLU A 154 20.88 13.86 -6.56
N LEU A 155 20.30 14.23 -7.71
CA LEU A 155 19.32 13.40 -8.40
C LEU A 155 20.02 12.42 -9.34
N ASP A 156 19.62 11.15 -9.31
CA ASP A 156 20.00 10.21 -10.37
C ASP A 156 19.08 10.42 -11.60
N PRO A 157 19.62 10.90 -12.74
CA PRO A 157 18.83 11.19 -13.92
C PRO A 157 18.15 9.97 -14.55
N ARG A 158 18.59 8.74 -14.20
CA ARG A 158 18.07 7.47 -14.75
C ARG A 158 16.78 7.01 -14.09
N ILE A 159 16.53 7.45 -12.86
CA ILE A 159 15.32 7.10 -12.08
C ILE A 159 14.34 8.26 -11.96
N VAL A 160 14.78 9.52 -12.14
CA VAL A 160 13.91 10.73 -12.07
C VAL A 160 12.70 10.67 -13.01
N SER A 161 12.76 9.90 -14.10
CA SER A 161 11.66 9.68 -15.04
C SER A 161 10.62 8.62 -14.59
N GLU A 162 10.85 7.89 -13.49
CA GLU A 162 9.97 6.82 -13.00
C GLU A 162 8.85 7.36 -12.07
N ASN A 163 7.64 6.80 -12.16
CA ASN A 163 6.43 7.30 -11.48
C ASN A 163 6.26 6.72 -10.05
N THR A 164 7.31 6.77 -9.24
CA THR A 164 7.34 6.16 -7.89
C THR A 164 7.06 7.18 -6.78
N GLU A 165 6.59 6.69 -5.62
CA GLU A 165 6.40 7.50 -4.41
C GLU A 165 7.73 8.10 -3.92
N GLU A 166 8.82 7.34 -3.98
CA GLU A 166 10.16 7.79 -3.61
C GLU A 166 10.60 9.01 -4.44
N ASN A 167 10.45 8.94 -5.77
CA ASN A 167 10.80 10.04 -6.66
C ASN A 167 9.95 11.30 -6.40
N TYR A 168 8.67 11.12 -6.07
CA TYR A 168 7.81 12.24 -5.70
C TYR A 168 8.38 13.01 -4.50
N TYR A 169 8.81 12.30 -3.45
CA TYR A 169 9.36 12.95 -2.25
C TYR A 169 10.75 13.55 -2.50
N GLN A 170 11.61 12.89 -3.28
CA GLN A 170 12.91 13.44 -3.66
C GLN A 170 12.76 14.77 -4.43
N LEU A 171 11.86 14.80 -5.43
CA LEU A 171 11.59 16.01 -6.22
C LEU A 171 10.89 17.11 -5.42
N SER A 172 10.00 16.73 -4.50
CA SER A 172 9.36 17.67 -3.57
C SER A 172 10.39 18.34 -2.66
N ARG A 173 11.39 17.58 -2.18
CA ARG A 173 12.51 18.11 -1.40
C ARG A 173 13.38 19.06 -2.22
N LEU A 174 13.72 18.68 -3.46
CA LEU A 174 14.46 19.57 -4.37
C LEU A 174 13.72 20.90 -4.59
N LYS A 175 12.41 20.84 -4.89
CA LYS A 175 11.56 22.04 -5.05
C LYS A 175 11.63 22.95 -3.83
N ARG A 176 11.50 22.38 -2.62
CA ARG A 176 11.60 23.12 -1.35
C ARG A 176 12.97 23.77 -1.18
N SER A 177 14.06 23.04 -1.44
CA SER A 177 15.44 23.53 -1.35
C SER A 177 15.73 24.68 -2.31
N LEU A 178 15.16 24.66 -3.52
CA LEU A 178 15.28 25.75 -4.48
C LEU A 178 14.54 27.01 -4.01
N ARG A 179 13.34 26.89 -3.44
CA ARG A 179 12.62 28.03 -2.83
C ARG A 179 13.38 28.61 -1.63
N ASP A 180 14.00 27.75 -0.82
CA ASP A 180 14.85 28.17 0.32
C ASP A 180 16.12 28.90 -0.15
N LEU A 181 16.71 28.47 -1.27
CA LEU A 181 17.82 29.17 -1.91
C LEU A 181 17.38 30.57 -2.37
N ILE A 182 16.20 30.69 -2.99
CA ILE A 182 15.62 31.97 -3.41
C ILE A 182 15.38 32.92 -2.24
N ALA A 183 14.93 32.40 -1.09
CA ALA A 183 14.68 33.20 0.10
C ALA A 183 15.98 33.67 0.79
N SER A 184 17.00 32.80 0.81
CA SER A 184 18.21 33.00 1.63
C SER A 184 19.24 33.94 1.01
N GLU A 185 19.30 34.04 -0.32
CA GLU A 185 20.31 34.83 -1.02
C GLU A 185 19.74 36.09 -1.67
N THR A 186 20.58 37.12 -1.85
CA THR A 186 20.25 38.24 -2.72
C THR A 186 20.43 37.79 -4.17
N ILE A 187 19.37 37.21 -4.75
CA ILE A 187 19.38 36.68 -6.11
C ILE A 187 18.96 37.76 -7.11
N SER A 188 19.72 37.88 -8.21
CA SER A 188 19.39 38.74 -9.34
C SER A 188 18.04 38.35 -9.97
N THR A 189 17.32 39.30 -10.58
CA THR A 189 16.05 38.98 -11.27
C THR A 189 16.22 37.87 -12.32
N PRO A 190 17.26 37.89 -13.19
CA PRO A 190 17.47 36.83 -14.18
C PRO A 190 17.71 35.45 -13.55
N ASP A 191 18.52 35.36 -12.49
CA ASP A 191 18.77 34.09 -11.81
C ASP A 191 17.52 33.56 -11.11
N ARG A 192 16.69 34.44 -10.55
CA ARG A 192 15.41 34.04 -9.95
C ARG A 192 14.45 33.49 -10.99
N GLU A 193 14.36 34.10 -12.15
CA GLU A 193 13.53 33.59 -13.26
C GLU A 193 13.98 32.19 -13.68
N LYS A 194 15.29 31.94 -13.77
CA LYS A 194 15.85 30.61 -14.07
C LYS A 194 15.53 29.57 -13.00
N LEU A 195 15.62 29.93 -11.71
CA LEU A 195 15.26 29.02 -10.62
C LEU A 195 13.76 28.74 -10.56
N ASN A 196 12.92 29.75 -10.81
CA ASN A 196 11.47 29.57 -10.92
C ASN A 196 11.09 28.69 -12.13
N ASP A 197 11.80 28.82 -13.26
CA ASP A 197 11.63 27.93 -14.40
C ASP A 197 11.92 26.47 -14.03
N LEU A 198 13.04 26.23 -13.34
CA LEU A 198 13.40 24.91 -12.84
C LEU A 198 12.33 24.33 -11.88
N ILE A 199 11.81 25.15 -10.96
CA ILE A 199 10.69 24.76 -10.07
C ILE A 199 9.46 24.35 -10.89
N GLY A 200 9.14 25.09 -11.94
CA GLY A 200 8.00 24.77 -12.82
C GLY A 200 8.17 23.44 -13.57
N ARG A 201 9.39 23.13 -14.03
CA ARG A 201 9.71 21.83 -14.64
C ARG A 201 9.61 20.68 -13.62
N ILE A 202 10.04 20.92 -12.38
CA ILE A 202 9.86 19.95 -11.28
C ILE A 202 8.37 19.71 -11.00
N ASN A 203 7.55 20.76 -10.93
CA ASN A 203 6.10 20.65 -10.75
C ASN A 203 5.44 19.84 -11.86
N ASN A 204 5.89 19.96 -13.11
CA ASN A 204 5.40 19.11 -14.21
C ASN A 204 5.74 17.64 -14.01
N ARG A 205 6.95 17.34 -13.54
CA ARG A 205 7.33 15.97 -13.21
C ARG A 205 6.50 15.42 -12.04
N LEU A 206 6.33 16.20 -10.97
CA LEU A 206 5.47 15.84 -9.83
C LEU A 206 4.02 15.59 -10.28
N PHE A 207 3.47 16.44 -11.16
CA PHE A 207 2.14 16.26 -11.75
C PHE A 207 2.03 14.92 -12.50
N ASN A 208 3.03 14.59 -13.31
CA ASN A 208 3.05 13.33 -14.05
C ASN A 208 3.18 12.11 -13.14
N ILE A 209 3.95 12.20 -12.04
CA ILE A 209 4.04 11.12 -11.05
C ILE A 209 2.68 10.90 -10.39
N VAL A 210 2.06 11.97 -9.86
CA VAL A 210 0.75 11.88 -9.18
C VAL A 210 -0.34 11.39 -10.13
N LYS A 211 -0.37 11.89 -11.37
CA LYS A 211 -1.36 11.48 -12.38
C LYS A 211 -1.27 9.99 -12.70
N ASN A 212 -0.06 9.43 -12.73
CA ASN A 212 0.17 8.03 -13.09
C ASN A 212 0.30 7.12 -11.85
N ASN A 213 0.02 7.62 -10.65
CA ASN A 213 0.11 6.85 -9.41
C ASN A 213 -1.12 7.16 -8.51
N PRO A 214 -2.25 6.46 -8.72
CA PRO A 214 -3.50 6.70 -7.99
C PRO A 214 -3.38 6.53 -6.47
N GLN A 215 -2.53 5.61 -6.00
CA GLN A 215 -2.27 5.41 -4.57
C GLN A 215 -1.52 6.60 -3.96
N LEU A 216 -0.54 7.15 -4.68
CA LEU A 216 0.13 8.36 -4.24
C LEU A 216 -0.82 9.57 -4.27
N ARG A 217 -1.69 9.65 -5.28
CA ARG A 217 -2.69 10.72 -5.41
C ARG A 217 -3.55 10.82 -4.15
N SER A 218 -4.11 9.73 -3.64
CA SER A 218 -4.92 9.76 -2.42
C SER A 218 -4.13 10.19 -1.17
N LYS A 219 -2.81 9.98 -1.14
CA LYS A 219 -1.93 10.44 -0.06
C LYS A 219 -1.65 11.96 -0.14
N VAL A 220 -1.40 12.48 -1.33
CA VAL A 220 -0.81 13.84 -1.50
C VAL A 220 -1.78 14.91 -1.98
N TYR A 221 -2.95 14.51 -2.50
CA TYR A 221 -4.03 15.41 -2.90
C TYR A 221 -5.23 15.29 -1.96
N PRO A 222 -6.08 16.33 -1.86
CA PRO A 222 -7.32 16.24 -1.09
C PRO A 222 -8.30 15.22 -1.72
N PRO A 223 -9.19 14.61 -0.91
CA PRO A 223 -10.34 13.85 -1.42
C PRO A 223 -11.25 14.74 -2.30
N GLU A 224 -12.02 14.12 -3.21
CA GLU A 224 -12.91 14.85 -4.13
C GLU A 224 -14.23 15.32 -3.47
N ASP A 225 -14.59 14.77 -2.31
CA ASP A 225 -15.69 15.22 -1.46
C ASP A 225 -15.22 16.23 -0.40
N ILE A 226 -16.13 17.06 0.12
CA ILE A 226 -15.84 17.99 1.22
C ILE A 226 -15.60 17.17 2.51
N ASP A 227 -14.35 16.81 2.74
CA ASP A 227 -13.88 16.10 3.94
C ASP A 227 -13.95 17.03 5.18
N LEU A 228 -14.31 16.47 6.33
CA LEU A 228 -14.22 17.14 7.64
C LEU A 228 -12.82 17.73 7.86
N ALA A 229 -11.77 17.01 7.44
CA ALA A 229 -10.40 17.49 7.49
C ALA A 229 -10.21 18.79 6.69
N GLN A 230 -10.75 18.83 5.47
CA GLN A 230 -10.72 20.03 4.61
C GLN A 230 -11.48 21.19 5.26
N THR A 231 -12.60 20.93 5.90
CA THR A 231 -13.39 21.97 6.57
C THR A 231 -12.65 22.55 7.77
N ILE A 232 -12.02 21.70 8.59
CA ILE A 232 -11.17 22.12 9.71
C ILE A 232 -10.00 22.98 9.22
N ASP A 233 -9.31 22.58 8.15
CA ASP A 233 -8.18 23.34 7.59
C ASP A 233 -8.58 24.71 7.01
N ASN A 234 -9.85 24.89 6.66
CA ASN A 234 -10.38 26.13 6.11
C ASN A 234 -11.03 27.03 7.17
N LEU A 235 -11.03 26.63 8.45
CA LEU A 235 -11.63 27.41 9.52
C LEU A 235 -10.99 28.81 9.65
N SER A 236 -11.85 29.79 9.94
CA SER A 236 -11.39 31.12 10.34
C SER A 236 -10.75 31.06 11.72
N PHE A 237 -9.82 31.97 12.00
CA PHE A 237 -9.17 32.06 13.30
C PHE A 237 -10.18 32.19 14.46
N GLU A 238 -11.24 32.99 14.28
CA GLU A 238 -12.28 33.18 15.29
C GLU A 238 -13.05 31.89 15.59
N HIS A 239 -13.32 31.07 14.57
CA HIS A 239 -13.97 29.78 14.75
C HIS A 239 -13.05 28.78 15.48
N VAL A 240 -11.77 28.68 15.10
CA VAL A 240 -10.81 27.82 15.80
C VAL A 240 -10.67 28.24 17.27
N LYS A 241 -10.62 29.55 17.55
CA LYS A 241 -10.58 30.07 18.92
C LYS A 241 -11.79 29.63 19.74
N LYS A 242 -13.01 29.78 19.20
CA LYS A 242 -14.24 29.34 19.86
C LYS A 242 -14.27 27.83 20.12
N ILE A 243 -13.97 27.03 19.10
CA ILE A 243 -13.94 25.56 19.19
C ILE A 243 -12.98 25.11 20.29
N THR A 244 -11.74 25.62 20.26
CA THR A 244 -10.73 25.26 21.28
C THR A 244 -11.14 25.73 22.68
N THR A 245 -11.89 26.83 22.82
CA THR A 245 -12.40 27.30 24.13
C THR A 245 -13.46 26.36 24.69
N MET A 246 -14.39 25.87 23.87
CA MET A 246 -15.39 24.90 24.34
C MET A 246 -14.76 23.54 24.69
N LEU A 247 -13.77 23.09 23.92
CA LEU A 247 -13.21 21.74 24.07
C LEU A 247 -12.09 21.63 25.13
N ILE A 248 -11.61 22.74 25.71
CA ILE A 248 -10.51 22.68 26.69
C ILE A 248 -10.95 22.15 28.06
N ASN A 249 -12.21 22.37 28.42
CA ASN A 249 -12.82 21.99 29.69
C ASN A 249 -13.82 20.84 29.47
N PRO A 250 -13.37 19.57 29.43
CA PRO A 250 -14.26 18.44 29.11
C PRO A 250 -15.42 18.27 30.10
N GLY A 251 -15.31 18.77 31.34
CA GLY A 251 -16.40 18.75 32.32
C GLY A 251 -17.52 19.76 32.06
N GLU A 252 -17.29 20.75 31.18
CA GLU A 252 -18.27 21.76 30.77
C GLU A 252 -18.72 21.54 29.31
N PHE A 253 -18.22 20.49 28.65
CA PHE A 253 -18.53 20.21 27.26
C PHE A 253 -19.92 19.60 27.11
N ASP A 254 -20.73 20.23 26.25
CA ASP A 254 -22.05 19.74 25.85
C ASP A 254 -22.09 19.57 24.32
N ALA A 255 -22.29 18.34 23.87
CA ALA A 255 -22.23 17.99 22.45
C ALA A 255 -23.37 18.64 21.65
N GLU A 256 -24.57 18.77 22.23
CA GLU A 256 -25.73 19.37 21.56
C GLU A 256 -25.49 20.86 21.29
N THR A 257 -25.01 21.59 22.30
CA THR A 257 -24.60 23.00 22.16
C THR A 257 -23.48 23.15 21.15
N PHE A 258 -22.50 22.24 21.15
CA PHE A 258 -21.40 22.25 20.18
C PHE A 258 -21.89 22.07 18.74
N HIS A 259 -22.79 21.11 18.50
CA HIS A 259 -23.39 20.90 17.18
C HIS A 259 -24.19 22.13 16.73
N GLN A 260 -25.04 22.68 17.59
CA GLN A 260 -25.85 23.87 17.27
C GLN A 260 -25.00 25.08 16.89
N GLU A 261 -23.86 25.30 17.56
CA GLU A 261 -22.99 26.45 17.27
C GLU A 261 -22.11 26.21 16.04
N PHE A 262 -21.61 24.99 15.83
CA PHE A 262 -20.56 24.75 14.83
C PHE A 262 -21.00 24.02 13.57
N ASP A 263 -22.19 23.43 13.48
CA ASP A 263 -22.65 22.84 12.22
C ASP A 263 -22.74 23.85 11.05
N PRO A 264 -23.20 25.11 11.25
CA PRO A 264 -23.16 26.11 10.19
C PRO A 264 -21.73 26.48 9.72
N VAL A 265 -20.72 26.16 10.53
CA VAL A 265 -19.31 26.49 10.32
C VAL A 265 -18.50 25.27 9.84
N ILE A 266 -18.89 24.08 10.28
CA ILE A 266 -18.38 22.77 9.92
C ILE A 266 -19.59 21.94 9.47
N PRO A 267 -20.05 22.11 8.21
CA PRO A 267 -21.28 21.46 7.75
C PRO A 267 -21.22 19.95 7.92
N GLY A 268 -22.22 19.38 8.59
CA GLY A 268 -22.31 17.96 8.86
C GLY A 268 -21.51 17.51 10.09
N ILE A 269 -21.04 18.41 10.96
CA ILE A 269 -20.46 18.01 12.25
C ILE A 269 -21.53 17.40 13.17
N GLU A 270 -22.81 17.77 12.98
CA GLU A 270 -23.93 17.25 13.77
C GLU A 270 -24.14 15.74 13.62
N LYS A 271 -23.65 15.15 12.52
CA LYS A 271 -23.73 13.70 12.29
C LYS A 271 -22.71 12.91 13.10
N TYR A 272 -21.74 13.57 13.75
CA TYR A 272 -20.71 12.91 14.53
C TYR A 272 -21.13 12.80 16.00
N GLU A 273 -21.01 11.61 16.59
CA GLU A 273 -20.95 11.48 18.04
C GLU A 273 -19.59 11.94 18.55
N ILE A 274 -19.57 12.88 19.50
CA ILE A 274 -18.36 13.46 20.08
C ILE A 274 -18.17 12.95 21.51
N LYS A 275 -17.11 12.17 21.75
CA LYS A 275 -16.82 11.58 23.06
C LYS A 275 -15.42 11.93 23.54
N PHE A 276 -15.29 12.44 24.77
CA PHE A 276 -13.99 12.68 25.37
C PHE A 276 -13.24 11.36 25.65
N LEU A 277 -12.02 11.23 25.13
CA LEU A 277 -11.16 10.05 25.31
C LEU A 277 -10.17 10.20 26.48
N GLY A 278 -9.91 11.43 26.93
CA GLY A 278 -8.92 11.70 27.96
C GLY A 278 -7.76 12.57 27.47
N GLY A 279 -6.80 12.77 28.37
CA GLY A 279 -5.58 13.52 28.15
C GLY A 279 -5.40 14.67 29.16
N GLU A 280 -4.25 14.65 29.83
CA GLU A 280 -3.92 15.60 30.89
C GLU A 280 -3.57 16.96 30.28
N ASN A 281 -2.55 16.99 29.42
CA ASN A 281 -2.11 18.21 28.74
C ASN A 281 -2.90 18.46 27.44
N SER A 282 -2.94 17.49 26.53
CA SER A 282 -3.79 17.54 25.33
C SER A 282 -5.19 17.01 25.65
N LYS A 283 -6.23 17.57 25.04
CA LYS A 283 -7.61 17.06 25.16
C LYS A 283 -7.96 16.32 23.88
N ASN A 284 -8.33 15.05 23.99
CA ASN A 284 -8.63 14.20 22.84
C ASN A 284 -10.12 13.85 22.84
N TYR A 285 -10.80 14.09 21.72
CA TYR A 285 -12.20 13.76 21.52
C TYR A 285 -12.33 12.79 20.34
N LEU A 286 -12.95 11.64 20.56
CA LEU A 286 -13.36 10.73 19.51
C LEU A 286 -14.54 11.34 18.77
N LEU A 287 -14.41 11.46 17.45
CA LEU A 287 -15.50 11.71 16.53
C LEU A 287 -15.89 10.38 15.89
N THR A 288 -17.15 9.98 16.04
CA THR A 288 -17.71 8.81 15.36
C THR A 288 -18.79 9.28 14.41
N ASP A 289 -18.57 9.13 13.11
CA ASP A 289 -19.60 9.42 12.12
C ASP A 289 -20.75 8.41 12.28
N ASN A 290 -21.95 8.88 12.64
CA ASN A 290 -23.09 7.99 12.90
C ASN A 290 -23.64 7.33 11.62
N GLU A 291 -23.32 7.86 10.44
CA GLU A 291 -23.76 7.30 9.16
C GLU A 291 -22.80 6.23 8.64
N THR A 292 -21.49 6.50 8.74
CA THR A 292 -20.45 5.65 8.14
C THR A 292 -19.72 4.77 9.15
N GLY A 293 -19.83 5.06 10.45
CA GLY A 293 -19.03 4.43 11.50
C GLY A 293 -17.56 4.86 11.52
N LEU A 294 -17.16 5.81 10.67
CA LEU A 294 -15.79 6.32 10.62
C LEU A 294 -15.39 6.95 11.95
N ARG A 295 -14.21 6.59 12.47
CA ARG A 295 -13.69 7.07 13.75
C ARG A 295 -12.42 7.88 13.55
N GLN A 296 -12.40 9.09 14.11
CA GLN A 296 -11.25 10.01 14.07
C GLN A 296 -11.08 10.70 15.42
N VAL A 297 -9.92 11.30 15.68
CA VAL A 297 -9.68 12.02 16.94
C VAL A 297 -9.51 13.51 16.66
N LEU A 298 -10.36 14.32 17.28
CA LEU A 298 -10.17 15.76 17.38
C LEU A 298 -9.34 16.07 18.63
N LYS A 299 -8.11 16.49 18.41
CA LYS A 299 -7.10 16.73 19.44
C LYS A 299 -6.89 18.24 19.62
N ILE A 300 -6.96 18.70 20.86
CA ILE A 300 -6.59 20.05 21.27
C ILE A 300 -5.30 19.97 22.06
N THR A 301 -4.23 20.56 21.53
CA THR A 301 -2.93 20.57 22.21
C THR A 301 -2.53 21.99 22.60
N PRO A 302 -2.54 22.33 23.90
CA PRO A 302 -1.90 23.55 24.36
C PRO A 302 -0.40 23.43 24.17
N HIS A 303 0.19 24.43 23.55
CA HIS A 303 1.63 24.53 23.41
C HIS A 303 2.02 26.00 23.44
N LYS A 304 3.18 26.27 24.03
CA LYS A 304 3.72 27.63 24.10
C LYS A 304 4.54 28.01 22.86
N GLY A 305 4.67 27.07 21.93
CA GLY A 305 5.57 27.09 20.79
C GLY A 305 5.85 25.65 20.40
N ASN A 306 6.24 25.45 19.14
CA ASN A 306 6.48 24.14 18.57
C ASN A 306 7.85 24.19 17.90
N TYR A 307 8.93 23.78 18.59
CA TYR A 307 10.18 23.47 17.89
C TYR A 307 9.97 22.20 17.06
N ARG A 308 9.28 22.36 15.93
CA ARG A 308 8.92 21.29 15.01
C ARG A 308 9.98 21.07 13.95
N LYS A 309 11.13 21.75 14.03
CA LYS A 309 12.20 21.61 13.02
C LYS A 309 12.64 20.16 12.85
N THR A 310 12.74 19.40 13.93
CA THR A 310 13.04 17.96 13.85
C THR A 310 11.86 17.17 13.30
N TYR A 311 10.64 17.40 13.78
CA TYR A 311 9.44 16.74 13.26
C TYR A 311 9.26 16.98 11.75
N GLU A 312 9.32 18.22 11.28
CA GLU A 312 9.20 18.60 9.86
C GLU A 312 10.29 17.94 9.00
N ARG A 313 11.49 17.75 9.55
CA ARG A 313 12.56 17.00 8.87
C ARG A 313 12.23 15.50 8.81
N LEU A 314 11.76 14.92 9.91
CA LEU A 314 11.45 13.49 10.03
C LEU A 314 10.21 13.05 9.22
N LYS A 315 9.27 13.96 8.95
CA LYS A 315 8.15 13.70 8.02
C LYS A 315 8.61 13.38 6.60
N GLU A 316 9.84 13.72 6.25
CA GLU A 316 10.45 13.44 4.96
C GLU A 316 11.37 12.21 4.98
N THR A 317 11.37 11.43 6.06
CA THR A 317 12.22 10.25 6.22
C THR A 317 11.38 9.01 6.52
N SER A 318 12.01 7.85 6.68
CA SER A 318 11.36 6.59 7.06
C SER A 318 10.58 6.66 8.39
N VAL A 319 10.87 7.66 9.24
CA VAL A 319 10.16 7.87 10.52
C VAL A 319 8.70 8.30 10.29
N ARG A 320 8.37 8.88 9.12
CA ARG A 320 7.01 9.30 8.78
C ARG A 320 5.99 8.18 8.97
N ASP A 321 6.34 6.97 8.55
CA ASP A 321 5.42 5.81 8.56
C ASP A 321 5.20 5.25 9.98
N ASN A 322 5.94 5.77 10.98
CA ASN A 322 5.78 5.44 12.39
C ASN A 322 5.00 6.52 13.17
N ILE A 323 4.45 7.55 12.52
CA ILE A 323 3.73 8.66 13.17
C ILE A 323 2.25 8.58 12.79
N ALA A 324 1.36 8.75 13.78
CA ALA A 324 -0.07 8.81 13.54
C ALA A 324 -0.42 9.93 12.56
N GLU A 325 -1.25 9.63 11.56
CA GLU A 325 -1.57 10.61 10.52
C GLU A 325 -2.36 11.78 11.11
N VAL A 326 -1.96 12.99 10.73
CA VAL A 326 -2.67 14.24 11.01
C VAL A 326 -3.37 14.65 9.73
N TYR A 327 -4.69 14.48 9.68
CA TYR A 327 -5.53 14.78 8.52
C TYR A 327 -5.72 16.29 8.31
N ALA A 328 -5.83 17.05 9.40
CA ALA A 328 -5.99 18.51 9.39
C ALA A 328 -5.41 19.15 10.65
N GLY A 329 -5.07 20.44 10.58
CA GLY A 329 -4.47 21.18 11.68
C GLY A 329 -4.66 22.70 11.58
N GLN A 330 -5.16 23.31 12.65
CA GLN A 330 -5.26 24.77 12.83
C GLN A 330 -4.71 25.21 14.18
N GLN A 331 -4.46 26.51 14.35
CA GLN A 331 -3.95 27.08 15.58
C GLN A 331 -4.73 28.35 15.99
N ALA A 332 -4.98 28.51 17.29
CA ALA A 332 -5.59 29.71 17.87
C ALA A 332 -4.91 30.17 19.16
N ILE A 333 -5.05 31.46 19.51
CA ILE A 333 -4.64 32.01 20.81
C ILE A 333 -5.86 32.13 21.71
N GLN A 334 -5.71 31.72 22.96
CA GLN A 334 -6.69 32.04 24.00
C GLN A 334 -6.20 33.18 24.90
N GLN A 335 -7.07 34.17 25.14
CA GLN A 335 -6.77 35.35 25.98
C GLN A 335 -6.90 35.07 27.48
N TYR A 336 -7.67 34.04 27.87
CA TYR A 336 -7.92 33.70 29.28
C TYR A 336 -6.69 33.11 30.00
N PHE A 337 -5.80 32.46 29.24
CA PHE A 337 -4.50 32.01 29.68
C PHE A 337 -3.47 32.76 28.84
N SER A 338 -3.04 33.93 29.29
CA SER A 338 -1.96 34.65 28.63
C SER A 338 -0.84 33.64 28.29
N ASP A 339 -0.47 33.57 27.01
CA ASP A 339 0.76 32.94 26.51
C ASP A 339 0.69 31.49 25.97
N TYR A 340 -0.50 30.89 25.77
CA TYR A 340 -0.63 29.57 25.12
C TYR A 340 -1.31 29.63 23.73
N MET A 341 -0.70 28.93 22.77
CA MET A 341 -1.28 28.60 21.47
C MET A 341 -1.92 27.21 21.55
N TYR A 342 -3.13 27.08 21.03
CA TYR A 342 -3.85 25.81 21.01
C TYR A 342 -3.88 25.32 19.57
N SER A 343 -3.31 24.15 19.31
CA SER A 343 -3.54 23.46 18.04
C SER A 343 -4.81 22.65 18.12
N LEU A 344 -5.61 22.73 17.07
CA LEU A 344 -6.75 21.87 16.79
C LEU A 344 -6.33 20.94 15.66
N GLU A 345 -6.18 19.65 15.93
CA GLU A 345 -5.67 18.66 14.99
C GLU A 345 -6.72 17.54 14.84
N LEU A 346 -7.03 17.15 13.61
CA LEU A 346 -7.82 15.94 13.34
C LEU A 346 -6.85 14.81 12.99
N THR A 347 -6.85 13.73 13.74
CA THR A 347 -5.88 12.64 13.62
C THR A 347 -6.55 11.28 13.47
N GLN A 348 -5.76 10.28 13.05
CA GLN A 348 -6.16 8.88 13.02
C GLN A 348 -6.63 8.40 14.41
N PHE A 349 -7.72 7.62 14.45
CA PHE A 349 -8.13 6.89 15.64
C PHE A 349 -7.46 5.52 15.70
N CYS A 350 -6.87 5.19 16.84
CA CYS A 350 -6.22 3.91 17.09
C CYS A 350 -7.07 3.08 18.06
N ALA A 351 -7.80 2.09 17.52
CA ALA A 351 -8.87 1.41 18.24
C ALA A 351 -8.42 0.61 19.48
N LYS A 352 -7.17 0.13 19.49
CA LYS A 352 -6.62 -0.62 20.63
C LYS A 352 -6.06 0.27 21.74
N GLY A 353 -6.04 1.59 21.54
CA GLY A 353 -5.59 2.59 22.50
C GLY A 353 -4.07 2.74 22.52
N ASP A 354 -3.53 3.31 23.59
CA ASP A 354 -2.07 3.37 23.77
C ASP A 354 -1.48 2.04 24.26
N VAL A 355 -0.17 1.85 24.09
CA VAL A 355 0.54 0.61 24.43
C VAL A 355 0.35 0.24 25.90
N LEU A 356 0.35 1.20 26.83
CA LEU A 356 0.15 0.90 28.25
C LEU A 356 -1.28 0.42 28.50
N SER A 357 -2.28 1.16 28.02
CA SER A 357 -3.69 0.78 28.15
C SER A 357 -3.96 -0.60 27.54
N HIS A 358 -3.31 -0.93 26.42
CA HIS A 358 -3.39 -2.24 25.79
C HIS A 358 -2.86 -3.35 26.72
N GLY A 359 -1.66 -3.16 27.30
CA GLY A 359 -1.07 -4.11 28.25
C GLY A 359 -1.90 -4.30 29.53
N ILE A 360 -2.42 -3.20 30.10
CA ILE A 360 -3.28 -3.21 31.29
C ILE A 360 -4.55 -4.01 31.04
N LYS A 361 -5.21 -3.84 29.88
CA LYS A 361 -6.42 -4.60 29.55
C LYS A 361 -6.17 -6.11 29.49
N ILE A 362 -5.06 -6.54 28.89
CA ILE A 362 -4.69 -7.96 28.85
C ILE A 362 -4.40 -8.48 30.27
N GLN A 363 -3.67 -7.72 31.08
CA GLN A 363 -3.40 -8.10 32.47
C GLN A 363 -4.67 -8.17 33.33
N ALA A 364 -5.61 -7.25 33.14
CA ALA A 364 -6.90 -7.28 33.81
C ALA A 364 -7.67 -8.57 33.48
N LYS A 365 -7.66 -9.01 32.21
CA LYS A 365 -8.28 -10.29 31.80
C LYS A 365 -7.60 -11.50 32.46
N ILE A 366 -6.26 -11.52 32.52
CA ILE A 366 -5.48 -12.58 33.19
C ILE A 366 -5.84 -12.64 34.68
N ALA A 367 -5.82 -11.51 35.38
CA ALA A 367 -6.16 -11.44 36.79
C ALA A 367 -7.61 -11.85 37.06
N LEU A 368 -8.53 -11.48 36.16
CA LEU A 368 -9.95 -11.82 36.26
C LEU A 368 -10.19 -13.33 36.16
N ILE A 369 -9.59 -14.02 35.17
CA ILE A 369 -9.72 -15.48 35.06
C ILE A 369 -8.98 -16.21 36.19
N GLU A 370 -7.85 -15.67 36.69
CA GLU A 370 -7.14 -16.24 37.84
C GLU A 370 -7.97 -16.19 39.13
N LYS A 371 -8.65 -15.07 39.39
CA LYS A 371 -9.63 -14.96 40.49
C LYS A 371 -10.74 -15.98 40.38
N ASP A 372 -11.26 -16.18 39.16
CA ASP A 372 -12.33 -17.14 38.91
C ASP A 372 -11.88 -18.59 39.13
N ILE A 373 -10.70 -18.98 38.62
CA ILE A 373 -10.09 -20.29 38.89
C ILE A 373 -9.85 -20.49 40.40
N ALA A 374 -9.47 -19.44 41.11
CA ALA A 374 -9.25 -19.47 42.56
C ALA A 374 -10.55 -19.45 43.39
N GLY A 375 -11.71 -19.24 42.75
CA GLY A 375 -13.00 -19.12 43.43
C GLY A 375 -13.16 -17.84 44.27
N THR A 376 -12.46 -16.77 43.90
CA THR A 376 -12.43 -15.48 44.63
C THR A 376 -13.07 -14.32 43.87
N ILE A 377 -13.95 -14.60 42.92
CA ILE A 377 -14.69 -13.58 42.15
C ILE A 377 -15.69 -12.81 43.00
N GLU A 378 -15.71 -11.49 42.81
CA GLU A 378 -16.64 -10.57 43.46
C GLU A 378 -17.85 -10.24 42.56
N GLU A 379 -18.94 -9.73 43.13
CA GLU A 379 -20.17 -9.37 42.38
C GLU A 379 -19.89 -8.31 41.30
N THR A 380 -18.94 -7.41 41.54
CA THR A 380 -18.50 -6.39 40.58
C THR A 380 -17.72 -6.94 39.38
N ASP A 381 -17.14 -8.14 39.50
CA ASP A 381 -16.31 -8.77 38.48
C ASP A 381 -17.16 -9.56 37.46
N GLN A 382 -18.42 -9.89 37.79
CA GLN A 382 -19.27 -10.79 36.99
C GLN A 382 -19.53 -10.31 35.55
N ILE A 383 -19.75 -9.00 35.36
CA ILE A 383 -20.02 -8.44 34.02
C ILE A 383 -18.80 -8.57 33.10
N GLU A 384 -17.61 -8.25 33.61
CA GLU A 384 -16.38 -8.37 32.82
C GLU A 384 -15.96 -9.82 32.64
N LEU A 385 -16.24 -10.69 33.62
CA LEU A 385 -15.97 -12.12 33.51
C LEU A 385 -16.86 -12.75 32.44
N GLN A 386 -18.14 -12.38 32.39
CA GLN A 386 -19.05 -12.83 31.35
C GLN A 386 -18.57 -12.38 29.97
N LYS A 387 -18.17 -11.11 29.80
CA LYS A 387 -17.59 -10.63 28.53
C LYS A 387 -16.34 -11.41 28.13
N LEU A 388 -15.48 -11.75 29.10
CA LEU A 388 -14.30 -12.56 28.86
C LEU A 388 -14.68 -13.97 28.41
N TYR A 389 -15.68 -14.58 29.03
CA TYR A 389 -16.19 -15.87 28.59
C TYR A 389 -16.82 -15.81 27.20
N ASP A 390 -17.61 -14.78 26.89
CA ASP A 390 -18.18 -14.59 25.57
C ASP A 390 -17.07 -14.47 24.50
N GLU A 391 -15.98 -13.74 24.80
CA GLU A 391 -14.81 -13.60 23.93
C GLU A 391 -14.13 -14.96 23.65
N PHE A 392 -14.14 -15.87 24.62
CA PHE A 392 -13.58 -17.22 24.49
C PHE A 392 -14.65 -18.30 24.24
N LYS A 393 -15.89 -17.89 23.90
CA LYS A 393 -17.05 -18.74 23.61
C LYS A 393 -17.41 -19.75 24.72
N LEU A 394 -17.28 -19.33 25.97
CA LEU A 394 -17.62 -20.12 27.16
C LEU A 394 -19.01 -19.68 27.69
N THR A 395 -20.10 -19.91 26.95
CA THR A 395 -21.46 -19.53 27.40
C THR A 395 -22.40 -20.71 27.60
N ASP A 396 -22.99 -20.75 28.79
CA ASP A 396 -24.11 -21.55 29.28
C ASP A 396 -24.32 -22.90 28.60
N ALA A 397 -23.51 -23.88 29.01
CA ALA A 397 -23.94 -25.27 28.99
C ALA A 397 -25.18 -25.37 29.91
N ASP A 398 -26.36 -25.33 29.29
CA ASP A 398 -27.64 -25.67 29.91
C ASP A 398 -27.45 -26.83 30.90
N GLU A 399 -28.10 -26.69 32.06
CA GLU A 399 -28.07 -27.52 33.26
C GLU A 399 -28.22 -29.04 33.06
N VAL A 400 -27.40 -29.73 32.28
CA VAL A 400 -27.24 -31.20 32.34
C VAL A 400 -25.81 -31.60 31.94
N SER A 401 -25.02 -31.95 32.96
CA SER A 401 -23.82 -32.80 32.89
C SER A 401 -22.59 -32.31 32.11
N VAL A 402 -22.01 -31.17 32.49
CA VAL A 402 -20.55 -30.99 32.34
C VAL A 402 -19.92 -31.27 33.70
N GLU A 403 -19.02 -32.25 33.77
CA GLU A 403 -18.30 -32.57 35.01
C GLU A 403 -17.46 -31.34 35.43
N ALA A 404 -17.48 -31.00 36.72
CA ALA A 404 -16.78 -29.82 37.24
C ALA A 404 -15.27 -29.78 36.91
N GLU A 405 -14.67 -30.93 36.63
CA GLU A 405 -13.27 -31.05 36.17
C GLU A 405 -13.06 -30.49 34.76
N VAL A 406 -14.01 -30.65 33.83
CA VAL A 406 -13.92 -30.16 32.44
C VAL A 406 -13.96 -28.62 32.39
N LEU A 407 -14.79 -28.00 33.23
CA LEU A 407 -14.91 -26.54 33.30
C LEU A 407 -13.64 -25.88 33.86
N VAL A 408 -12.98 -26.54 34.83
CA VAL A 408 -11.69 -26.06 35.38
C VAL A 408 -10.59 -26.14 34.32
N ASP A 409 -10.56 -27.22 33.54
CA ASP A 409 -9.60 -27.38 32.44
C ASP A 409 -9.79 -26.32 31.34
N GLU A 410 -11.03 -25.96 31.00
CA GLU A 410 -11.33 -24.89 30.04
C GLU A 410 -10.91 -23.50 30.53
N LYS A 411 -11.18 -23.19 31.81
CA LYS A 411 -10.69 -21.94 32.42
C LYS A 411 -9.16 -21.86 32.43
N GLN A 412 -8.48 -22.97 32.72
CA GLN A 412 -7.02 -23.03 32.64
C GLN A 412 -6.49 -22.84 31.20
N LYS A 413 -7.19 -23.34 30.19
CA LYS A 413 -6.86 -23.10 28.77
C LYS A 413 -6.99 -21.61 28.41
N ILE A 414 -8.07 -20.94 28.83
CA ILE A 414 -8.26 -19.50 28.61
C ILE A 414 -7.11 -18.72 29.25
N LEU A 415 -6.76 -19.03 30.50
CA LEU A 415 -5.63 -18.41 31.19
C LEU A 415 -4.30 -18.62 30.44
N ALA A 416 -4.04 -19.84 29.95
CA ALA A 416 -2.85 -20.14 29.16
C ALA A 416 -2.82 -19.34 27.84
N GLN A 417 -3.96 -19.26 27.13
CA GLN A 417 -4.10 -18.48 25.89
C GLN A 417 -3.89 -16.99 26.13
N LEU A 418 -4.48 -16.40 27.17
CA LEU A 418 -4.29 -14.99 27.52
C LEU A 418 -2.82 -14.67 27.84
N LYS A 419 -2.15 -15.56 28.58
CA LYS A 419 -0.70 -15.43 28.87
C LYS A 419 0.14 -15.53 27.59
N GLU A 420 -0.25 -16.37 26.63
CA GLU A 420 0.43 -16.45 25.33
C GLU A 420 0.17 -15.23 24.45
N ILE A 421 -1.08 -14.75 24.37
CA ILE A 421 -1.47 -13.52 23.67
C ILE A 421 -0.68 -12.33 24.21
N GLN A 422 -0.52 -12.21 25.53
CA GLN A 422 0.28 -11.16 26.13
C GLN A 422 1.73 -11.15 25.61
N ILE A 423 2.35 -12.33 25.53
CA ILE A 423 3.72 -12.52 25.07
C ILE A 423 3.85 -12.21 23.57
N LEU A 424 2.93 -12.70 22.75
CA LEU A 424 2.89 -12.42 21.31
C LEU A 424 2.71 -10.93 21.02
N ASN A 425 1.78 -10.28 21.72
CA ASN A 425 1.55 -8.85 21.61
C ASN A 425 2.78 -8.05 22.05
N ALA A 426 3.45 -8.45 23.14
CA ALA A 426 4.69 -7.82 23.58
C ALA A 426 5.79 -7.93 22.51
N VAL A 427 6.00 -9.11 21.93
CA VAL A 427 6.97 -9.29 20.84
C VAL A 427 6.66 -8.38 19.66
N ASN A 428 5.41 -8.37 19.20
CA ASN A 428 5.00 -7.59 18.03
C ASN A 428 5.15 -6.08 18.27
N ILE A 429 4.55 -5.56 19.35
CA ILE A 429 4.56 -4.13 19.67
C ILE A 429 5.98 -3.62 19.86
N TYR A 430 6.78 -4.31 20.67
CA TYR A 430 8.13 -3.87 20.97
C TYR A 430 9.12 -4.11 19.83
N GLY A 431 8.83 -5.08 18.94
CA GLY A 431 9.54 -5.22 17.66
C GLY A 431 9.37 -3.97 16.78
N GLN A 432 8.13 -3.51 16.63
CA GLN A 432 7.83 -2.28 15.87
C GLN A 432 8.38 -1.01 16.53
N MET A 433 8.37 -0.93 17.87
CA MET A 433 9.03 0.17 18.59
C MET A 433 10.56 0.17 18.36
N ALA A 434 11.20 -1.00 18.33
CA ALA A 434 12.62 -1.10 18.02
C ALA A 434 12.91 -0.60 16.59
N ASP A 435 12.10 -0.99 15.61
CA ASP A 435 12.20 -0.48 14.23
C ASP A 435 12.04 1.04 14.16
N THR A 436 11.08 1.57 14.92
CA THR A 436 10.88 3.01 15.04
C THR A 436 12.15 3.70 15.58
N PHE A 437 12.73 3.20 16.67
CA PHE A 437 13.95 3.80 17.24
C PHE A 437 15.18 3.66 16.33
N LEU A 438 15.31 2.55 15.58
CA LEU A 438 16.34 2.41 14.55
C LEU A 438 16.17 3.44 13.42
N ASN A 439 14.93 3.74 13.02
CA ASN A 439 14.64 4.82 12.07
C ASN A 439 15.02 6.20 12.64
N PHE A 440 14.78 6.47 13.92
CA PHE A 440 15.25 7.71 14.57
C PHE A 440 16.79 7.80 14.54
N GLN A 441 17.48 6.71 14.86
CA GLN A 441 18.94 6.64 14.84
C GLN A 441 19.51 6.91 13.44
N ALA A 442 18.98 6.24 12.42
CA ALA A 442 19.39 6.42 11.02
C ALA A 442 19.22 7.89 10.55
N ASN A 443 18.28 8.62 11.15
CA ASN A 443 17.98 9.99 10.83
C ASN A 443 18.60 11.03 11.78
N ASN A 444 19.57 10.66 12.64
CA ASN A 444 20.18 11.55 13.62
C ASN A 444 19.13 12.32 14.44
N ALA A 445 18.16 11.60 14.98
CA ALA A 445 17.09 12.17 15.78
C ALA A 445 16.91 11.39 17.09
N PHE A 446 16.27 12.02 18.06
CA PHE A 446 15.98 11.46 19.37
C PHE A 446 14.56 11.83 19.79
N PHE A 447 13.89 10.87 20.43
CA PHE A 447 12.54 11.00 20.99
C PHE A 447 12.64 10.86 22.52
N PRO A 448 12.83 11.97 23.25
CA PRO A 448 13.07 11.96 24.69
C PRO A 448 11.85 11.58 25.54
N ASP A 449 10.63 11.80 25.05
CA ASP A 449 9.40 11.45 25.77
C ASP A 449 8.80 10.11 25.27
N ALA A 450 9.65 9.13 24.95
CA ALA A 450 9.23 7.84 24.42
C ALA A 450 8.65 6.90 25.51
N LYS A 451 7.51 7.27 26.08
CA LYS A 451 6.74 6.49 27.06
C LYS A 451 5.61 5.70 26.39
N PRO A 452 5.14 4.57 26.96
CA PRO A 452 4.13 3.72 26.32
C PRO A 452 2.81 4.44 25.99
N THR A 453 2.43 5.47 26.75
CA THR A 453 1.20 6.25 26.48
C THR A 453 1.30 7.15 25.24
N ASN A 454 2.51 7.36 24.69
CA ASN A 454 2.74 8.14 23.48
C ASN A 454 2.80 7.27 22.21
N PHE A 455 2.72 5.95 22.36
CA PHE A 455 2.60 4.98 21.29
C PHE A 455 1.17 4.43 21.26
N LEU A 456 0.50 4.54 20.13
CA LEU A 456 -0.85 4.04 19.90
C LEU A 456 -0.80 2.74 19.10
N VAL A 457 -1.79 1.87 19.32
CA VAL A 457 -1.96 0.60 18.63
C VAL A 457 -3.24 0.65 17.79
N THR A 458 -3.11 0.46 16.49
CA THR A 458 -4.24 0.43 15.56
C THR A 458 -5.05 -0.87 15.69
N GLU A 459 -6.18 -0.96 15.00
CA GLU A 459 -6.95 -2.21 14.94
C GLU A 459 -6.18 -3.37 14.27
N PHE A 460 -5.21 -3.04 13.42
CA PHE A 460 -4.32 -3.97 12.72
C PHE A 460 -2.97 -4.21 13.44
N ASP A 461 -2.89 -3.91 14.73
CA ASP A 461 -1.68 -4.07 15.56
C ASP A 461 -0.45 -3.28 15.09
N GLN A 462 -0.66 -2.19 14.34
CA GLN A 462 0.41 -1.27 13.98
C GLN A 462 0.67 -0.27 15.13
N VAL A 463 1.94 -0.05 15.45
CA VAL A 463 2.38 0.90 16.49
C VAL A 463 2.74 2.25 15.88
N LEU A 464 2.06 3.31 16.32
CA LEU A 464 2.21 4.68 15.81
C LEU A 464 2.51 5.67 16.93
N ILE A 465 3.36 6.67 16.68
CA ILE A 465 3.63 7.76 17.62
C ILE A 465 2.55 8.83 17.52
N ALA A 466 1.92 9.17 18.65
CA ALA A 466 0.87 10.20 18.71
C ALA A 466 1.34 11.56 19.24
N ASP A 467 2.52 11.63 19.86
CA ASP A 467 3.08 12.88 20.40
C ASP A 467 4.47 13.15 19.81
N THR A 468 4.54 14.13 18.90
CA THR A 468 5.74 14.42 18.10
C THR A 468 6.49 15.68 18.55
N LYS A 469 5.96 16.39 19.56
CA LYS A 469 6.46 17.72 19.95
C LYS A 469 7.84 17.71 20.61
N SER A 470 8.26 16.56 21.14
CA SER A 470 9.52 16.42 21.86
C SER A 470 10.68 15.94 20.99
N PHE A 471 10.44 15.66 19.70
CA PHE A 471 11.50 15.20 18.80
C PHE A 471 12.61 16.24 18.67
N ILE A 472 13.86 15.80 18.75
CA ILE A 472 15.05 16.65 18.67
C ILE A 472 16.12 16.05 17.76
N ASN A 473 16.97 16.89 17.19
CA ASN A 473 18.10 16.44 16.38
C ASN A 473 19.26 16.02 17.28
N THR A 474 20.03 15.04 16.82
CA THR A 474 21.29 14.63 17.45
C THR A 474 22.47 15.04 16.58
N VAL A 475 23.65 15.12 17.19
CA VAL A 475 24.92 15.33 16.46
C VAL A 475 25.68 14.01 16.52
N ASN A 476 25.77 13.30 15.39
CA ASN A 476 26.38 11.98 15.30
C ASN A 476 25.79 10.97 16.31
N GLY A 477 24.47 10.98 16.51
CA GLY A 477 23.78 10.12 17.48
C GLY A 477 23.90 10.54 18.95
N LEU A 478 24.64 11.61 19.25
CA LEU A 478 24.78 12.16 20.60
C LEU A 478 23.81 13.32 20.85
N VAL A 479 23.28 13.33 22.07
CA VAL A 479 22.40 14.37 22.61
C VAL A 479 23.26 15.27 23.50
N ASP A 480 23.34 16.55 23.15
CA ASP A 480 23.92 17.58 24.02
C ASP A 480 22.75 18.32 24.70
N PRO A 481 22.41 17.97 25.96
CA PRO A 481 21.27 18.57 26.63
C PRO A 481 21.42 20.08 26.80
N VAL A 482 22.64 20.63 26.92
CA VAL A 482 22.83 22.10 27.02
C VAL A 482 22.51 22.77 25.70
N LYS A 483 23.06 22.25 24.61
CA LYS A 483 22.78 22.79 23.26
C LYS A 483 21.30 22.68 22.91
N ILE A 484 20.67 21.55 23.24
CA ILE A 484 19.24 21.38 23.03
C ILE A 484 18.47 22.35 23.90
N HIS A 485 18.76 22.46 25.20
CA HIS A 485 18.08 23.40 26.09
C HIS A 485 18.21 24.87 25.62
N GLN A 486 19.33 25.23 24.98
CA GLN A 486 19.55 26.52 24.32
C GLN A 486 18.74 26.69 23.02
N GLU A 487 18.57 25.63 22.22
CA GLU A 487 17.81 25.61 20.97
C GLU A 487 16.29 25.37 21.15
N GLY A 488 15.86 24.90 22.33
CA GLY A 488 14.47 24.59 22.73
C GLY A 488 14.41 23.53 23.85
N TYR A 489 13.60 23.74 24.90
CA TYR A 489 13.58 22.85 26.07
C TYR A 489 13.45 21.36 25.71
N LEU A 490 14.28 20.53 26.34
CA LEU A 490 14.15 19.07 26.30
C LEU A 490 12.87 18.67 27.05
N GLN A 491 11.83 18.27 26.31
CA GLN A 491 10.55 17.83 26.89
C GLN A 491 10.56 16.32 27.10
N TYR A 492 10.30 15.88 28.32
CA TYR A 492 10.25 14.46 28.70
C TYR A 492 9.42 14.29 29.97
N THR A 493 9.08 13.03 30.30
CA THR A 493 8.31 12.67 31.50
C THR A 493 9.24 12.28 32.65
N LEU A 494 9.05 12.88 33.84
CA LEU A 494 9.76 12.48 35.05
C LEU A 494 9.54 10.99 35.34
N GLY A 495 10.60 10.25 35.67
CA GLY A 495 10.58 8.79 35.83
C GLY A 495 10.77 7.98 34.53
N PHE A 496 10.71 8.61 33.35
CA PHE A 496 11.04 8.00 32.07
C PHE A 496 12.32 8.62 31.50
N ARG A 497 13.44 8.36 32.17
CA ARG A 497 14.80 8.76 31.78
C ARG A 497 15.82 7.91 32.52
N SER A 498 17.01 7.73 31.95
CA SER A 498 18.08 6.97 32.59
C SER A 498 19.01 7.84 33.43
N LEU A 499 19.85 7.21 34.24
CA LEU A 499 20.82 7.92 35.10
C LEU A 499 21.79 8.80 34.28
N GLN A 500 22.17 8.37 33.07
CA GLN A 500 23.05 9.15 32.19
C GLN A 500 22.38 10.47 31.77
N PHE A 501 21.06 10.44 31.54
CA PHE A 501 20.28 11.59 31.13
C PHE A 501 20.18 12.58 32.30
N GLU A 502 19.82 12.07 33.49
CA GLU A 502 19.75 12.89 34.71
C GLU A 502 21.08 13.57 35.02
N GLN A 503 22.19 12.82 34.92
CA GLN A 503 23.52 13.38 35.14
C GLN A 503 23.89 14.44 34.09
N ALA A 504 23.57 14.21 32.82
CA ALA A 504 23.84 15.14 31.75
C ALA A 504 23.06 16.47 31.91
N GLU A 505 21.83 16.41 32.42
CA GLU A 505 21.01 17.58 32.75
C GLU A 505 21.57 18.38 33.93
N HIS A 506 21.97 17.71 35.02
CA HIS A 506 22.42 18.38 36.25
C HIS A 506 23.88 18.87 36.19
N ALA A 507 24.75 18.17 35.45
CA ALA A 507 26.18 18.49 35.35
C ALA A 507 26.51 19.43 34.18
N GLY A 508 25.58 19.66 33.25
CA GLY A 508 25.67 20.70 32.20
C GLY A 508 26.85 20.57 31.23
N ALA A 509 27.46 19.39 31.06
CA ALA A 509 28.68 19.27 30.24
C ALA A 509 28.91 17.91 29.54
N LEU A 510 28.04 16.91 29.72
CA LEU A 510 28.25 15.57 29.13
C LEU A 510 27.16 15.26 28.12
N SER A 511 27.55 15.06 26.86
CA SER A 511 26.64 14.50 25.84
C SER A 511 26.39 13.02 26.12
N PHE A 512 25.21 12.51 25.78
CA PHE A 512 24.85 11.11 25.96
C PHE A 512 24.32 10.48 24.67
N SER A 513 24.33 9.15 24.59
CA SER A 513 23.83 8.41 23.42
C SER A 513 22.30 8.39 23.38
N ALA A 514 21.72 8.90 22.29
CA ALA A 514 20.27 8.83 22.05
C ALA A 514 19.77 7.39 21.96
N GLU A 515 20.54 6.51 21.31
CA GLU A 515 20.22 5.11 21.09
C GLU A 515 20.19 4.32 22.41
N LYS A 516 21.16 4.58 23.30
CA LYS A 516 21.17 3.97 24.63
C LYS A 516 20.02 4.50 25.48
N GLU A 517 19.66 5.76 25.34
CA GLU A 517 18.51 6.30 26.04
C GLU A 517 17.20 5.69 25.54
N HIS A 518 17.00 5.58 24.23
CA HIS A 518 15.85 4.88 23.65
C HIS A 518 15.74 3.43 24.13
N SER A 519 16.87 2.72 24.22
CA SER A 519 16.91 1.36 24.78
C SER A 519 16.40 1.33 26.23
N TYR A 520 16.80 2.31 27.05
CA TYR A 520 16.35 2.40 28.44
C TYR A 520 14.85 2.68 28.56
N LEU A 521 14.34 3.65 27.78
CA LEU A 521 12.91 3.98 27.74
C LEU A 521 12.06 2.80 27.26
N MET A 522 12.54 2.08 26.24
CA MET A 522 11.92 0.87 25.74
C MET A 522 11.86 -0.23 26.81
N GLY A 523 12.93 -0.40 27.59
CA GLY A 523 12.98 -1.36 28.70
C GLY A 523 11.97 -1.05 29.81
N LEU A 524 11.87 0.22 30.23
CA LEU A 524 10.86 0.67 31.21
C LEU A 524 9.43 0.46 30.68
N SER A 525 9.20 0.83 29.42
CA SER A 525 7.93 0.62 28.73
C SER A 525 7.54 -0.84 28.72
N LEU A 526 8.46 -1.73 28.29
CA LEU A 526 8.24 -3.17 28.21
C LEU A 526 7.92 -3.78 29.57
N TYR A 527 8.62 -3.35 30.62
CA TYR A 527 8.31 -3.78 31.99
C TYR A 527 6.90 -3.35 32.42
N CYS A 528 6.54 -2.07 32.21
CA CYS A 528 5.21 -1.57 32.56
C CYS A 528 4.11 -2.33 31.79
N TYR A 529 4.34 -2.62 30.50
CA TYR A 529 3.41 -3.40 29.67
C TYR A 529 3.23 -4.83 30.18
N LEU A 530 4.34 -5.54 30.45
CA LEU A 530 4.29 -6.93 30.90
C LEU A 530 3.71 -7.07 32.31
N THR A 531 3.88 -6.07 33.17
CA THR A 531 3.42 -6.11 34.57
C THR A 531 2.09 -5.39 34.80
N GLY A 532 1.58 -4.65 33.80
CA GLY A 532 0.38 -3.81 33.95
C GLY A 532 0.59 -2.62 34.91
N ARG A 533 1.82 -2.24 35.23
CA ARG A 533 2.10 -1.12 36.14
C ARG A 533 1.92 0.21 35.43
N GLU A 534 1.12 1.10 36.02
CA GLU A 534 0.92 2.45 35.50
C GLU A 534 2.20 3.31 35.54
N ILE A 535 2.33 4.23 34.59
CA ILE A 535 3.48 5.15 34.49
C ILE A 535 3.68 6.02 35.75
N ASN A 536 2.61 6.32 36.48
CA ASN A 536 2.66 7.18 37.67
C ASN A 536 3.32 6.48 38.88
N HIS A 537 3.46 5.16 38.82
CA HIS A 537 4.16 4.38 39.85
C HIS A 537 5.67 4.24 39.59
N VAL A 538 6.14 4.64 38.40
CA VAL A 538 7.58 4.65 38.12
C VAL A 538 8.24 5.73 38.98
N PRO A 539 9.29 5.41 39.76
CA PRO A 539 9.98 6.39 40.58
C PRO A 539 10.48 7.56 39.73
N LYS A 540 10.44 8.78 40.28
CA LYS A 540 10.85 9.97 39.51
C LYS A 540 12.35 10.05 39.24
N GLU A 541 13.15 9.43 40.10
CA GLU A 541 14.62 9.43 40.03
C GLU A 541 15.12 8.07 39.53
N ALA A 542 16.01 8.09 38.53
CA ALA A 542 16.49 6.88 37.86
C ALA A 542 17.27 5.95 38.80
N LYS A 543 17.85 6.50 39.88
CA LYS A 543 18.57 5.72 40.91
C LYS A 543 17.66 4.71 41.63
N ASP A 544 16.35 4.97 41.69
CA ASP A 544 15.36 4.16 42.39
C ASP A 544 14.65 3.17 41.43
N HIS A 545 14.91 3.24 40.12
CA HIS A 545 14.33 2.31 39.14
C HIS A 545 14.70 0.83 39.36
N PRO A 546 15.91 0.45 39.82
CA PRO A 546 16.21 -0.94 40.13
C PRO A 546 15.27 -1.55 41.19
N ASP A 547 14.83 -0.75 42.17
CA ASP A 547 13.87 -1.20 43.20
C ASP A 547 12.44 -1.30 42.65
N PHE A 548 12.13 -0.58 41.58
CA PHE A 548 10.86 -0.69 40.85
C PHE A 548 10.83 -1.89 39.91
N LEU A 549 11.93 -2.18 39.21
CA LEU A 549 12.09 -3.25 38.22
C LEU A 549 12.29 -4.62 38.88
N LYS A 550 11.36 -5.01 39.75
CA LYS A 550 11.34 -6.35 40.33
C LYS A 550 10.73 -7.31 39.32
N CYS A 551 11.59 -8.14 38.72
CA CYS A 551 11.19 -9.21 37.81
C CYS A 551 10.95 -10.53 38.57
N ASP A 552 10.20 -10.44 39.66
CA ASP A 552 9.68 -11.53 40.49
C ASP A 552 8.23 -11.90 40.15
N GLU A 553 7.51 -11.04 39.43
CA GLU A 553 6.15 -11.28 38.93
C GLU A 553 6.05 -12.56 38.06
N ASP A 554 4.87 -13.20 38.08
CA ASP A 554 4.61 -14.50 37.41
C ASP A 554 4.92 -14.51 35.92
N VAL A 555 4.70 -13.39 35.22
CA VAL A 555 5.00 -13.23 33.79
C VAL A 555 6.48 -13.52 33.45
N PHE A 556 7.39 -13.31 34.41
CA PHE A 556 8.82 -13.54 34.22
C PHE A 556 9.29 -14.95 34.59
N GLN A 557 8.42 -15.78 35.19
CA GLN A 557 8.85 -17.08 35.72
C GLN A 557 8.96 -18.17 34.65
N SER A 558 8.15 -18.10 33.59
CA SER A 558 8.22 -19.05 32.47
C SER A 558 9.55 -18.97 31.70
N PRO A 559 9.97 -20.02 30.95
CA PRO A 559 11.20 -19.95 30.15
C PRO A 559 11.24 -18.76 29.18
N LYS A 560 10.09 -18.38 28.59
CA LYS A 560 9.95 -17.18 27.74
C LYS A 560 10.00 -15.90 28.59
N GLY A 561 9.33 -15.90 29.74
CA GLY A 561 9.38 -14.83 30.74
C GLY A 561 10.80 -14.51 31.22
N GLN A 562 11.64 -15.53 31.41
CA GLN A 562 13.05 -15.34 31.79
C GLN A 562 13.86 -14.63 30.69
N LYS A 563 13.52 -14.84 29.42
CA LYS A 563 14.13 -14.11 28.31
C LYS A 563 13.68 -12.65 28.27
N PHE A 564 12.40 -12.38 28.53
CA PHE A 564 11.92 -11.02 28.73
C PHE A 564 12.56 -10.34 29.93
N LYS A 565 12.77 -11.05 31.04
CA LYS A 565 13.51 -10.55 32.19
C LYS A 565 14.94 -10.16 31.81
N ALA A 566 15.66 -11.02 31.09
CA ALA A 566 17.00 -10.70 30.61
C ALA A 566 17.01 -9.49 29.67
N LEU A 567 16.02 -9.40 28.78
CA LEU A 567 15.86 -8.27 27.86
C LEU A 567 15.58 -6.96 28.60
N VAL A 568 14.59 -6.93 29.50
CA VAL A 568 14.25 -5.75 30.31
C VAL A 568 15.49 -5.28 31.08
N LEU A 569 16.16 -6.18 31.82
CA LEU A 569 17.33 -5.82 32.62
C LEU A 569 18.52 -5.36 31.74
N GLY A 570 18.71 -5.97 30.57
CA GLY A 570 19.73 -5.56 29.60
C GLY A 570 19.45 -4.17 29.00
N LEU A 571 18.19 -3.87 28.70
CA LEU A 571 17.75 -2.56 28.19
C LEU A 571 17.80 -1.47 29.26
N THR A 572 17.52 -1.80 30.52
CA THR A 572 17.50 -0.84 31.63
C THR A 572 18.80 -0.85 32.43
N HIS A 573 19.91 -1.36 31.88
CA HIS A 573 21.18 -1.38 32.60
C HIS A 573 21.63 0.06 32.96
N PRO A 574 22.03 0.33 34.22
CA PRO A 574 22.41 1.68 34.67
C PRO A 574 23.59 2.26 33.89
N ASP A 575 24.60 1.43 33.65
CA ASP A 575 25.73 1.76 32.77
C ASP A 575 25.31 1.61 31.30
N ALA A 576 25.45 2.69 30.53
CA ALA A 576 25.05 2.79 29.14
C ALA A 576 25.92 1.95 28.20
N ASP A 577 27.18 1.71 28.53
CA ASP A 577 28.08 0.91 27.70
C ASP A 577 27.75 -0.59 27.78
N GLN A 578 27.21 -1.03 28.92
CA GLN A 578 26.73 -2.39 29.14
C GLN A 578 25.26 -2.58 28.75
N ARG A 579 24.55 -1.50 28.47
CA ARG A 579 23.14 -1.52 28.08
C ARG A 579 23.00 -2.11 26.68
N PHE A 580 22.01 -2.98 26.49
CA PHE A 580 21.68 -3.49 25.17
C PHE A 580 21.36 -2.36 24.21
N SER A 581 21.77 -2.54 22.96
CA SER A 581 21.37 -1.66 21.88
C SER A 581 19.93 -1.93 21.44
N VAL A 582 19.33 -0.98 20.73
CA VAL A 582 18.01 -1.17 20.11
C VAL A 582 18.03 -2.36 19.13
N GLN A 583 19.14 -2.52 18.39
CA GLN A 583 19.33 -3.65 17.48
C GLN A 583 19.39 -4.99 18.25
N GLN A 584 20.11 -5.06 19.36
CA GLN A 584 20.14 -6.23 20.23
C GLN A 584 18.77 -6.51 20.86
N ALA A 585 17.99 -5.47 21.15
CA ALA A 585 16.61 -5.59 21.60
C ALA A 585 15.74 -6.30 20.54
N LYS A 586 15.83 -5.84 19.29
CA LYS A 586 15.12 -6.45 18.15
C LYS A 586 15.49 -7.91 17.96
N GLU A 587 16.78 -8.22 17.97
CA GLU A 587 17.28 -9.60 17.86
C GLU A 587 16.80 -10.49 19.02
N SER A 588 16.78 -9.95 20.25
CA SER A 588 16.28 -10.66 21.43
C SER A 588 14.78 -10.92 21.34
N LEU A 589 13.98 -9.95 20.88
CA LEU A 589 12.54 -10.10 20.67
C LEU A 589 12.25 -11.13 19.57
N GLN A 590 13.01 -11.10 18.48
CA GLN A 590 12.93 -12.12 17.43
C GLN A 590 13.28 -13.50 17.98
N ALA A 591 14.35 -13.64 18.77
CA ALA A 591 14.70 -14.91 19.41
C ALA A 591 13.57 -15.42 20.33
N ILE A 592 12.98 -14.53 21.15
CA ILE A 592 11.81 -14.87 21.98
C ILE A 592 10.64 -15.32 21.10
N ALA A 593 10.37 -14.64 19.98
CA ALA A 593 9.36 -15.05 19.00
C ALA A 593 9.64 -16.45 18.43
N HIS A 594 10.92 -16.75 18.17
CA HIS A 594 11.37 -18.05 17.65
C HIS A 594 11.17 -19.19 18.65
N ASP A 595 11.19 -18.90 19.95
CA ASP A 595 10.91 -19.86 21.04
C ASP A 595 9.44 -19.90 21.47
N ILE A 596 8.59 -19.06 20.88
CA ILE A 596 7.14 -19.25 20.94
C ILE A 596 6.82 -20.43 20.03
N LYS A 597 6.64 -21.61 20.65
CA LYS A 597 6.00 -22.75 19.98
C LYS A 597 4.54 -22.43 19.69
N VAL A 598 4.28 -21.66 18.65
CA VAL A 598 3.46 -22.21 17.57
C VAL A 598 4.38 -23.27 16.96
N GLU A 599 3.94 -24.52 16.80
CA GLU A 599 4.78 -25.49 16.09
C GLU A 599 5.31 -24.81 14.83
N LYS A 600 6.64 -24.68 14.68
CA LYS A 600 7.27 -24.08 13.50
C LYS A 600 7.11 -25.06 12.34
N SER A 601 5.86 -25.19 11.92
CA SER A 601 5.42 -25.78 10.69
C SER A 601 5.83 -24.82 9.58
N PRO A 602 6.59 -25.26 8.57
CA PRO A 602 6.92 -24.42 7.43
C PRO A 602 5.69 -23.84 6.73
N PHE A 603 4.54 -24.52 6.83
CA PHE A 603 3.27 -24.08 6.28
C PHE A 603 2.17 -24.03 7.34
N LYS A 604 1.35 -22.98 7.30
CA LYS A 604 0.12 -22.86 8.09
C LYS A 604 -1.07 -23.54 7.41
N SER A 605 -1.08 -23.62 6.07
CA SER A 605 -2.14 -24.31 5.32
C SER A 605 -1.60 -25.32 4.30
N LYS A 606 -2.44 -26.26 3.88
CA LYS A 606 -2.11 -27.22 2.81
C LYS A 606 -1.93 -26.50 1.47
N SER A 607 -2.75 -25.47 1.23
CA SER A 607 -2.64 -24.60 0.05
C SER A 607 -1.24 -23.98 -0.07
N GLU A 608 -0.71 -23.38 1.01
CA GLU A 608 0.65 -22.82 1.02
C GLU A 608 1.70 -23.87 0.65
N ALA A 609 1.57 -25.07 1.21
CA ALA A 609 2.50 -26.17 0.98
C ALA A 609 2.46 -26.68 -0.47
N TYR A 610 1.26 -26.81 -1.06
CA TYR A 610 1.09 -27.27 -2.43
C TYR A 610 1.53 -26.23 -3.44
N PHE A 611 1.25 -24.93 -3.22
CA PHE A 611 1.78 -23.86 -4.06
C PHE A 611 3.31 -23.78 -3.99
N PHE A 612 3.89 -23.98 -2.81
CA PHE A 612 5.36 -24.06 -2.66
C PHE A 612 5.94 -25.23 -3.46
N ALA A 613 5.32 -26.41 -3.37
CA ALA A 613 5.73 -27.57 -4.16
C ALA A 613 5.61 -27.32 -5.67
N LEU A 614 4.47 -26.79 -6.12
CA LEU A 614 4.22 -26.47 -7.53
C LEU A 614 5.26 -25.48 -8.07
N TYR A 615 5.56 -24.42 -7.32
CA TYR A 615 6.58 -23.45 -7.70
C TYR A 615 7.95 -24.13 -7.91
N ASN A 616 8.38 -24.97 -6.96
CA ASN A 616 9.64 -25.68 -7.06
C ASN A 616 9.66 -26.68 -8.23
N LEU A 617 8.55 -27.37 -8.50
CA LEU A 617 8.42 -28.25 -9.67
C LEU A 617 8.59 -27.45 -10.99
N MET A 618 7.94 -26.29 -11.10
CA MET A 618 8.04 -25.44 -12.30
C MET A 618 9.45 -24.88 -12.50
N GLU A 619 10.17 -24.53 -11.42
CA GLU A 619 11.56 -24.07 -11.51
C GLU A 619 12.51 -25.21 -11.91
N LEU A 620 12.31 -26.41 -11.38
CA LEU A 620 13.07 -27.60 -11.79
C LEU A 620 12.81 -27.95 -13.27
N GLU A 621 11.57 -27.85 -13.74
CA GLU A 621 11.21 -28.10 -15.15
C GLU A 621 11.98 -27.17 -16.11
N LYS A 622 12.18 -25.89 -15.73
CA LYS A 622 12.93 -24.93 -16.55
C LYS A 622 14.42 -25.24 -16.60
N ASN A 623 14.99 -25.73 -15.51
CA ASN A 623 16.43 -25.76 -15.28
C ASN A 623 17.09 -27.15 -15.47
N ASP A 624 16.32 -28.24 -15.46
CA ASP A 624 16.86 -29.61 -15.58
C ASP A 624 16.06 -30.42 -16.63
N SER A 625 16.76 -30.85 -17.70
CA SER A 625 16.14 -31.62 -18.78
C SER A 625 15.66 -33.02 -18.36
N ASN A 626 16.38 -33.69 -17.44
CA ASN A 626 15.96 -35.00 -16.95
C ASN A 626 14.75 -34.88 -16.01
N ALA A 627 14.75 -33.87 -15.13
CA ALA A 627 13.59 -33.57 -14.30
C ALA A 627 12.36 -33.22 -15.16
N ARG A 628 12.54 -32.40 -16.21
CA ARG A 628 11.50 -32.08 -17.18
C ARG A 628 10.92 -33.31 -17.86
N ASP A 629 11.76 -34.22 -18.35
CA ASP A 629 11.30 -35.43 -19.02
C ASP A 629 10.55 -36.36 -18.05
N ALA A 630 11.05 -36.53 -16.82
CA ALA A 630 10.40 -37.33 -15.79
C ALA A 630 9.03 -36.73 -15.37
N MET A 631 8.96 -35.41 -15.19
CA MET A 631 7.72 -34.70 -14.87
C MET A 631 6.69 -34.82 -16.00
N LYS A 632 7.12 -34.74 -17.26
CA LYS A 632 6.23 -34.93 -18.43
C LYS A 632 5.71 -36.36 -18.53
N GLU A 633 6.56 -37.36 -18.28
CA GLU A 633 6.16 -38.76 -18.26
C GLU A 633 5.13 -39.03 -17.15
N MET A 634 5.28 -38.39 -16.00
CA MET A 634 4.42 -38.58 -14.82
C MET A 634 3.27 -37.58 -14.72
N ASN A 635 3.20 -36.59 -15.59
CA ASN A 635 2.25 -35.46 -15.53
C ASN A 635 2.25 -34.69 -14.19
N THR A 636 3.40 -34.63 -13.50
CA THR A 636 3.47 -34.20 -12.08
C THR A 636 2.97 -32.78 -11.81
N ILE A 637 3.31 -31.82 -12.67
CA ILE A 637 2.88 -30.42 -12.51
C ILE A 637 1.35 -30.33 -12.60
N GLU A 638 0.74 -31.05 -13.55
CA GLU A 638 -0.70 -31.05 -13.74
C GLU A 638 -1.40 -31.75 -12.56
N GLU A 639 -0.88 -32.90 -12.10
CA GLU A 639 -1.40 -33.58 -10.91
C GLU A 639 -1.34 -32.66 -9.68
N MET A 640 -0.27 -31.88 -9.49
CA MET A 640 -0.19 -30.93 -8.39
C MET A 640 -1.22 -29.79 -8.51
N LYS A 641 -1.46 -29.28 -9.72
CA LYS A 641 -2.54 -28.31 -9.97
C LYS A 641 -3.92 -28.89 -9.63
N ILE A 642 -4.16 -30.16 -9.97
CA ILE A 642 -5.40 -30.88 -9.64
C ILE A 642 -5.59 -30.97 -8.12
N LEU A 643 -4.53 -31.23 -7.35
CA LEU A 643 -4.61 -31.25 -5.88
C LEU A 643 -5.00 -29.89 -5.30
N ILE A 644 -4.45 -28.81 -5.86
CA ILE A 644 -4.79 -27.43 -5.46
C ILE A 644 -6.24 -27.10 -5.83
N GLU A 645 -6.65 -27.38 -7.07
CA GLU A 645 -8.01 -27.14 -7.58
C GLU A 645 -9.09 -27.92 -6.84
N ASN A 646 -8.74 -29.08 -6.29
CA ASN A 646 -9.66 -29.92 -5.53
C ASN A 646 -9.55 -29.73 -4.03
N HIS A 647 -8.80 -28.72 -3.58
CA HIS A 647 -8.58 -28.44 -2.17
C HIS A 647 -8.21 -29.70 -1.38
N GLU A 648 -7.24 -30.47 -1.90
CA GLU A 648 -6.93 -31.80 -1.37
C GLU A 648 -6.55 -31.75 0.12
N GLN A 649 -7.30 -32.49 0.93
CA GLN A 649 -7.14 -32.49 2.39
C GLN A 649 -6.10 -33.52 2.87
N ASP A 650 -5.74 -34.52 2.06
CA ASP A 650 -4.71 -35.50 2.41
C ASP A 650 -3.31 -35.11 1.89
N PRO A 651 -2.40 -34.58 2.75
CA PRO A 651 -1.06 -34.16 2.34
C PRO A 651 -0.20 -35.31 1.81
N LYS A 652 -0.55 -36.56 2.13
CA LYS A 652 0.22 -37.74 1.66
C LYS A 652 0.16 -37.92 0.15
N LYS A 653 -0.90 -37.45 -0.52
CA LYS A 653 -1.00 -37.52 -1.98
C LYS A 653 0.06 -36.65 -2.64
N ALA A 654 0.21 -35.40 -2.19
CA ALA A 654 1.25 -34.49 -2.65
C ALA A 654 2.65 -35.04 -2.30
N ALA A 655 2.86 -35.52 -1.07
CA ALA A 655 4.15 -36.09 -0.65
C ALA A 655 4.55 -37.33 -1.47
N THR A 656 3.60 -38.24 -1.74
CA THR A 656 3.82 -39.44 -2.57
C THR A 656 4.15 -39.06 -4.00
N LEU A 657 3.46 -38.07 -4.57
CA LEU A 657 3.74 -37.57 -5.92
C LEU A 657 5.18 -37.06 -6.04
N LEU A 658 5.63 -36.25 -5.07
CA LEU A 658 6.98 -35.68 -5.03
C LEU A 658 8.07 -36.74 -4.78
N THR A 659 7.83 -37.69 -3.87
CA THR A 659 8.79 -38.76 -3.58
C THR A 659 8.95 -39.71 -4.75
N THR A 660 7.85 -40.06 -5.43
CA THR A 660 7.88 -40.89 -6.64
C THR A 660 8.66 -40.19 -7.77
N LEU A 661 8.47 -38.87 -7.94
CA LEU A 661 9.24 -38.10 -8.91
C LEU A 661 10.73 -38.07 -8.54
N ALA A 662 11.06 -37.89 -7.26
CA ALA A 662 12.44 -37.89 -6.78
C ALA A 662 13.19 -39.19 -7.13
N GLU A 663 12.51 -40.35 -7.17
CA GLU A 663 13.12 -41.62 -7.57
C GLU A 663 13.48 -41.68 -9.07
N LYS A 664 12.81 -40.90 -9.92
CA LYS A 664 13.05 -40.86 -11.37
C LYS A 664 14.06 -39.80 -11.80
N ILE A 665 14.38 -38.84 -10.93
CA ILE A 665 15.35 -37.77 -11.21
C ILE A 665 16.77 -38.28 -10.92
N THR A 666 17.72 -37.96 -11.79
CA THR A 666 19.12 -38.42 -11.66
C THR A 666 19.97 -37.53 -10.75
N ASN A 667 19.64 -36.24 -10.64
CA ASN A 667 20.38 -35.27 -9.82
C ASN A 667 20.03 -35.42 -8.32
N GLU A 668 21.02 -35.82 -7.52
CA GLU A 668 20.89 -36.08 -6.07
C GLU A 668 20.43 -34.86 -5.25
N GLU A 669 20.86 -33.64 -5.62
CA GLU A 669 20.41 -32.41 -4.95
C GLU A 669 18.91 -32.18 -5.19
N HIS A 670 18.44 -32.39 -6.43
CA HIS A 670 17.03 -32.28 -6.77
C HIS A 670 16.19 -33.39 -6.13
N GLN A 671 16.72 -34.62 -6.03
CA GLN A 671 16.04 -35.68 -5.28
C GLN A 671 15.86 -35.32 -3.81
N THR A 672 16.91 -34.76 -3.19
CA THR A 672 16.91 -34.36 -1.77
C THR A 672 15.90 -33.25 -1.54
N LEU A 673 15.92 -32.21 -2.37
CA LEU A 673 14.94 -31.12 -2.34
C LEU A 673 13.50 -31.65 -2.38
N LEU A 674 13.17 -32.52 -3.34
CA LEU A 674 11.81 -33.06 -3.46
C LEU A 674 11.40 -33.93 -2.27
N ARG A 675 12.32 -34.72 -1.71
CA ARG A 675 12.07 -35.54 -0.51
C ARG A 675 11.88 -34.66 0.72
N ASP A 676 12.62 -33.57 0.85
CA ASP A 676 12.49 -32.62 1.96
C ASP A 676 11.18 -31.85 1.89
N ILE A 677 10.77 -31.42 0.69
CA ILE A 677 9.45 -30.83 0.47
C ILE A 677 8.35 -31.84 0.80
N ALA A 678 8.46 -33.07 0.30
CA ALA A 678 7.49 -34.14 0.57
C ALA A 678 7.34 -34.43 2.07
N SER A 679 8.47 -34.60 2.75
CA SER A 679 8.52 -34.80 4.20
C SER A 679 7.89 -33.62 4.93
N THR A 680 8.21 -32.39 4.52
CA THR A 680 7.65 -31.19 5.15
C THR A 680 6.15 -31.07 4.97
N ILE A 681 5.62 -31.39 3.80
CA ILE A 681 4.18 -31.46 3.54
C ILE A 681 3.53 -32.50 4.46
N GLU A 682 4.10 -33.70 4.57
CA GLU A 682 3.50 -34.76 5.39
C GLU A 682 3.50 -34.46 6.89
N HIS A 683 4.47 -33.70 7.38
CA HIS A 683 4.68 -33.47 8.82
C HIS A 683 4.38 -32.03 9.29
N SER A 684 3.89 -31.16 8.40
CA SER A 684 3.44 -29.81 8.78
C SER A 684 2.20 -29.86 9.67
N ALA A 685 2.10 -28.96 10.64
CA ALA A 685 1.02 -28.92 11.62
C ALA A 685 -0.29 -28.33 11.06
N TYR A 686 -0.20 -27.52 9.99
CA TYR A 686 -1.32 -26.88 9.31
C TYR A 686 -2.29 -26.16 10.27
N GLN A 687 -1.73 -25.41 11.22
CA GLN A 687 -2.50 -24.69 12.23
C GLN A 687 -2.87 -23.29 11.74
N GLN A 688 -4.17 -23.03 11.68
CA GLN A 688 -4.76 -21.72 11.38
C GLN A 688 -5.97 -21.49 12.28
N THR A 689 -6.15 -20.25 12.70
CA THR A 689 -7.42 -19.79 13.27
C THR A 689 -8.52 -19.79 12.19
N PRO A 690 -9.82 -19.87 12.57
CA PRO A 690 -10.92 -19.74 11.62
C PRO A 690 -10.85 -18.45 10.79
N GLN A 691 -10.40 -17.34 11.40
CA GLN A 691 -10.20 -16.07 10.71
C GLN A 691 -9.08 -16.18 9.66
N GLU A 692 -7.93 -16.77 9.99
CA GLU A 692 -6.84 -16.98 9.03
C GLU A 692 -7.27 -17.87 7.85
N LYS A 693 -8.11 -18.89 8.10
CA LYS A 693 -8.68 -19.74 7.03
C LYS A 693 -9.63 -18.95 6.12
N TYR A 694 -10.51 -18.14 6.69
CA TYR A 694 -11.39 -17.25 5.93
C TYR A 694 -10.62 -16.24 5.09
N GLU A 695 -9.58 -15.63 5.65
CA GLU A 695 -8.81 -14.59 4.97
C GLU A 695 -7.92 -15.16 3.86
N ASN A 696 -7.47 -16.41 3.95
CA ASN A 696 -6.51 -17.09 3.06
C ASN A 696 -6.26 -16.38 1.70
N PRO A 697 -5.21 -15.55 1.60
CA PRO A 697 -4.97 -14.73 0.42
C PRO A 697 -4.56 -15.54 -0.82
N LEU A 698 -3.96 -16.72 -0.64
CA LEU A 698 -3.56 -17.57 -1.76
C LEU A 698 -4.76 -18.16 -2.48
N ALA A 699 -5.70 -18.75 -1.74
CA ALA A 699 -6.90 -19.32 -2.32
C ALA A 699 -7.78 -18.23 -2.97
N ARG A 700 -7.87 -17.03 -2.36
CA ARG A 700 -8.57 -15.88 -2.95
C ARG A 700 -7.93 -15.43 -4.25
N ARG A 701 -6.60 -15.34 -4.29
CA ARG A 701 -5.87 -14.93 -5.50
C ARG A 701 -6.00 -15.96 -6.61
N PHE A 702 -5.88 -17.25 -6.26
CA PHE A 702 -6.03 -18.35 -7.19
C PHE A 702 -7.40 -18.32 -7.90
N GLU A 703 -8.50 -18.29 -7.15
CA GLU A 703 -9.83 -18.22 -7.76
C GLU A 703 -10.02 -16.94 -8.61
N SER A 704 -9.42 -15.82 -8.17
CA SER A 704 -9.49 -14.55 -8.90
C SER A 704 -8.81 -14.61 -10.26
N GLU A 705 -7.54 -15.02 -10.32
CA GLU A 705 -6.74 -15.00 -11.55
C GLU A 705 -7.35 -15.92 -12.63
N MET A 706 -7.84 -17.08 -12.22
CA MET A 706 -8.48 -18.04 -13.13
C MET A 706 -9.72 -17.45 -13.81
N GLN A 707 -10.57 -16.77 -13.04
CA GLN A 707 -11.83 -16.22 -13.56
C GLN A 707 -11.63 -14.87 -14.26
N ILE A 708 -10.66 -14.05 -13.83
CA ILE A 708 -10.30 -12.79 -14.50
C ILE A 708 -9.74 -13.07 -15.90
N ALA A 709 -8.90 -14.09 -16.07
CA ALA A 709 -8.42 -14.50 -17.39
C ALA A 709 -9.57 -14.84 -18.35
N LEU A 710 -10.61 -15.53 -17.86
CA LEU A 710 -11.82 -15.84 -18.62
C LEU A 710 -12.67 -14.60 -18.90
N LEU A 711 -12.80 -13.68 -17.94
CA LEU A 711 -13.59 -12.46 -18.13
C LEU A 711 -12.96 -11.49 -19.12
N LYS A 712 -11.62 -11.33 -19.08
CA LYS A 712 -10.90 -10.39 -19.95
C LYS A 712 -10.80 -10.89 -21.38
N ASN A 713 -10.72 -12.20 -21.55
CA ASN A 713 -10.58 -12.85 -22.83
C ASN A 713 -11.59 -14.02 -22.95
N PRO A 714 -12.91 -13.73 -22.94
CA PRO A 714 -13.93 -14.79 -22.97
C PRO A 714 -13.82 -15.58 -24.26
N THR A 715 -14.19 -16.86 -24.20
CA THR A 715 -14.13 -17.73 -25.38
C THR A 715 -15.28 -17.44 -26.33
N ASP A 716 -15.11 -17.82 -27.59
CA ASP A 716 -16.17 -17.66 -28.59
C ASP A 716 -17.44 -18.42 -28.17
N LYS A 717 -17.31 -19.59 -27.54
CA LYS A 717 -18.45 -20.40 -27.08
C LYS A 717 -19.19 -19.80 -25.89
N MET A 718 -18.46 -19.16 -24.97
CA MET A 718 -19.07 -18.33 -23.92
C MET A 718 -19.86 -17.18 -24.55
N MET A 719 -19.24 -16.43 -25.46
CA MET A 719 -19.86 -15.28 -26.10
C MET A 719 -21.04 -15.65 -27.01
N GLU A 720 -21.02 -16.80 -27.68
CA GLU A 720 -22.15 -17.34 -28.44
C GLU A 720 -23.36 -17.58 -27.53
N SER A 721 -23.13 -18.22 -26.38
CA SER A 721 -24.19 -18.55 -25.42
C SER A 721 -24.75 -17.30 -24.75
N VAL A 722 -23.87 -16.36 -24.38
CA VAL A 722 -24.25 -15.04 -23.84
C VAL A 722 -25.05 -14.24 -24.86
N ASN A 723 -24.63 -14.22 -26.13
CA ASN A 723 -25.36 -13.55 -27.20
C ASN A 723 -26.76 -14.12 -27.38
N HIS A 724 -26.92 -15.45 -27.26
CA HIS A 724 -28.22 -16.08 -27.40
C HIS A 724 -29.25 -15.53 -26.41
N VAL A 725 -28.84 -15.32 -25.16
CA VAL A 725 -29.66 -14.66 -24.13
C VAL A 725 -29.84 -13.17 -24.45
N SER A 726 -28.80 -12.48 -24.89
CA SER A 726 -28.87 -11.06 -25.29
C SER A 726 -29.88 -10.81 -26.42
N GLN A 727 -29.92 -11.67 -27.44
CA GLN A 727 -30.91 -11.59 -28.53
C GLN A 727 -32.33 -11.82 -28.02
N ALA A 728 -32.50 -12.72 -27.06
CA ALA A 728 -33.79 -12.94 -26.43
C ALA A 728 -34.29 -11.69 -25.67
N LEU A 729 -33.39 -11.00 -24.98
CA LEU A 729 -33.70 -9.73 -24.31
C LEU A 729 -34.04 -8.61 -25.29
N LEU A 730 -33.29 -8.48 -26.39
CA LEU A 730 -33.58 -7.48 -27.42
C LEU A 730 -35.00 -7.66 -27.99
N ASN A 731 -35.42 -8.90 -28.24
CA ASN A 731 -36.80 -9.17 -28.67
C ASN A 731 -37.83 -8.77 -27.61
N VAL A 732 -37.54 -9.02 -26.33
CA VAL A 732 -38.42 -8.59 -25.23
C VAL A 732 -38.49 -7.06 -25.13
N PHE A 733 -37.38 -6.35 -25.34
CA PHE A 733 -37.39 -4.88 -25.40
C PHE A 733 -38.26 -4.38 -26.54
N GLU A 734 -38.19 -4.99 -27.72
CA GLU A 734 -39.09 -4.67 -28.85
C GLU A 734 -40.56 -4.93 -28.51
N GLN A 735 -40.88 -6.02 -27.81
CA GLN A 735 -42.26 -6.30 -27.36
C GLN A 735 -42.76 -5.23 -26.38
N ILE A 736 -41.92 -4.82 -25.41
CA ILE A 736 -42.23 -3.78 -24.42
C ILE A 736 -42.51 -2.44 -25.10
N GLU A 737 -41.68 -2.05 -26.07
CA GLU A 737 -41.88 -0.82 -26.84
C GLU A 737 -43.16 -0.85 -27.68
N HIS A 738 -43.40 -1.94 -28.42
CA HIS A 738 -44.61 -2.07 -29.26
C HIS A 738 -45.91 -2.02 -28.47
N GLN A 739 -45.88 -2.43 -27.20
CA GLN A 739 -47.04 -2.42 -26.31
C GLN A 739 -47.17 -1.11 -25.50
N GLY A 740 -46.28 -0.13 -25.72
CA GLY A 740 -46.36 1.19 -25.10
C GLY A 740 -45.81 1.26 -23.68
N TYR A 741 -44.95 0.32 -23.29
CA TYR A 741 -44.33 0.27 -21.96
C TYR A 741 -42.87 0.78 -21.95
N GLY A 742 -42.55 1.74 -22.84
CA GLY A 742 -41.19 2.26 -23.03
C GLY A 742 -40.55 2.83 -21.75
N ASP A 743 -41.33 3.49 -20.90
CA ASP A 743 -40.85 4.08 -19.64
C ASP A 743 -40.15 3.06 -18.73
N ILE A 744 -40.56 1.78 -18.78
CA ILE A 744 -39.95 0.68 -18.02
C ILE A 744 -38.50 0.43 -18.48
N LEU A 745 -38.24 0.57 -19.78
CA LEU A 745 -36.91 0.36 -20.36
C LEU A 745 -35.99 1.54 -20.11
N ASP A 746 -36.53 2.75 -20.03
CA ASP A 746 -35.77 3.93 -19.64
C ASP A 746 -35.32 3.82 -18.17
N GLU A 747 -36.22 3.43 -17.26
CA GLU A 747 -35.86 3.14 -15.86
C GLU A 747 -34.82 2.00 -15.76
N PHE A 748 -34.96 0.95 -16.58
CA PHE A 748 -33.99 -0.13 -16.66
C PHE A 748 -32.60 0.37 -17.08
N ALA A 749 -32.53 1.18 -18.14
CA ALA A 749 -31.29 1.74 -18.65
C ALA A 749 -30.61 2.65 -17.62
N GLU A 750 -31.38 3.48 -16.90
CA GLU A 750 -30.84 4.34 -15.86
C GLU A 750 -30.14 3.54 -14.73
N ASN A 751 -30.71 2.40 -14.32
CA ASN A 751 -30.15 1.54 -13.28
C ASN A 751 -28.86 0.80 -13.72
N LEU A 752 -28.49 0.84 -15.00
CA LEU A 752 -27.20 0.33 -15.47
C LEU A 752 -26.04 1.32 -15.27
N THR A 753 -26.29 2.48 -14.64
CA THR A 753 -25.29 3.49 -14.31
C THR A 753 -24.64 3.21 -12.96
N SER A 754 -23.31 3.41 -12.85
CA SER A 754 -22.55 3.20 -11.62
C SER A 754 -23.14 3.97 -10.43
N GLY A 755 -23.19 3.31 -9.27
CA GLY A 755 -23.76 3.86 -8.04
C GLY A 755 -25.29 3.75 -7.91
N LYS A 756 -26.02 3.31 -8.95
CA LYS A 756 -27.46 3.04 -8.86
C LYS A 756 -27.77 1.69 -8.21
N GLU A 757 -26.92 0.70 -8.44
CA GLU A 757 -27.07 -0.66 -7.90
C GLU A 757 -25.81 -1.04 -7.12
N GLN A 758 -26.01 -1.60 -5.91
CA GLN A 758 -24.92 -2.08 -5.05
C GLN A 758 -24.07 -3.15 -5.76
N THR A 759 -24.68 -4.01 -6.57
CA THR A 759 -24.03 -5.12 -7.28
C THR A 759 -23.66 -4.76 -8.73
N GLY A 760 -23.42 -3.48 -9.01
CA GLY A 760 -23.24 -2.90 -10.35
C GLY A 760 -21.95 -3.26 -11.09
N PHE A 761 -21.41 -4.48 -10.94
CA PHE A 761 -20.20 -4.87 -11.65
C PHE A 761 -20.49 -4.91 -13.17
N GLY A 762 -19.82 -4.07 -13.96
CA GLY A 762 -20.16 -3.87 -15.37
C GLY A 762 -21.14 -2.72 -15.63
N SER A 763 -21.45 -1.88 -14.64
CA SER A 763 -22.20 -0.64 -14.83
C SER A 763 -21.41 0.40 -15.64
N GLN A 764 -22.12 1.37 -16.23
CA GLN A 764 -21.50 2.50 -16.93
C GLN A 764 -21.15 3.63 -15.97
N PRO A 765 -19.94 4.21 -16.02
CA PRO A 765 -19.58 5.37 -15.19
C PRO A 765 -20.45 6.61 -15.45
N VAL A 766 -21.05 6.69 -16.63
CA VAL A 766 -21.92 7.80 -17.06
C VAL A 766 -23.29 7.22 -17.41
N GLN A 767 -24.34 8.02 -17.23
CA GLN A 767 -25.70 7.64 -17.56
C GLN A 767 -25.79 7.04 -18.98
N ILE A 768 -26.41 5.86 -19.06
CA ILE A 768 -26.63 5.12 -20.30
C ILE A 768 -28.12 5.15 -20.65
N ASN A 769 -28.43 5.30 -21.94
CA ASN A 769 -29.81 5.23 -22.45
C ASN A 769 -30.09 3.87 -23.11
N LEU A 770 -31.36 3.60 -23.38
CA LEU A 770 -31.81 2.33 -23.96
C LEU A 770 -31.16 2.01 -25.31
N ASP A 771 -30.95 3.00 -26.18
CA ASP A 771 -30.32 2.79 -27.49
C ASP A 771 -28.88 2.27 -27.34
N GLN A 772 -28.14 2.83 -26.38
CA GLN A 772 -26.78 2.36 -26.06
C GLN A 772 -26.81 0.94 -25.47
N VAL A 773 -27.77 0.63 -24.60
CA VAL A 773 -27.95 -0.74 -24.06
C VAL A 773 -28.21 -1.73 -25.20
N LYS A 774 -29.11 -1.40 -26.12
CA LYS A 774 -29.40 -2.21 -27.30
C LYS A 774 -28.16 -2.42 -28.17
N GLN A 775 -27.37 -1.36 -28.39
CA GLN A 775 -26.11 -1.45 -29.15
C GLN A 775 -25.09 -2.39 -28.49
N ILE A 776 -24.94 -2.33 -27.17
CA ILE A 776 -24.03 -3.23 -26.43
C ILE A 776 -24.45 -4.70 -26.64
N LEU A 777 -25.74 -5.00 -26.44
CA LEU A 777 -26.27 -6.36 -26.62
C LEU A 777 -26.19 -6.84 -28.08
N GLN A 778 -26.45 -5.96 -29.06
CA GLN A 778 -26.39 -6.29 -30.48
C GLN A 778 -24.95 -6.54 -30.96
N ARG A 779 -23.99 -5.74 -30.47
CA ARG A 779 -22.58 -5.87 -30.85
C ARG A 779 -21.96 -7.13 -30.26
N ASN A 780 -22.35 -7.50 -29.03
CA ASN A 780 -21.82 -8.66 -28.31
C ASN A 780 -20.28 -8.68 -28.29
N ASP A 781 -19.69 -7.52 -28.01
CA ASP A 781 -18.23 -7.34 -27.99
C ASP A 781 -17.63 -8.02 -26.75
N PRO A 782 -16.61 -8.88 -26.88
CA PRO A 782 -15.88 -9.44 -25.74
C PRO A 782 -15.39 -8.38 -24.74
N ASN A 783 -15.07 -7.16 -25.20
CA ASN A 783 -14.64 -6.07 -24.31
C ASN A 783 -15.78 -5.50 -23.45
N ASP A 784 -17.04 -5.76 -23.81
CA ASP A 784 -18.22 -5.39 -23.04
C ASP A 784 -18.81 -6.56 -22.25
N PHE A 785 -18.09 -7.68 -22.17
CA PHE A 785 -18.62 -8.93 -21.64
C PHE A 785 -19.20 -8.76 -20.21
N ASN A 786 -18.51 -8.07 -19.31
CA ASN A 786 -19.02 -7.80 -17.96
C ASN A 786 -20.30 -6.93 -17.96
N GLN A 787 -20.41 -5.95 -18.85
CA GLN A 787 -21.62 -5.13 -18.96
C GLN A 787 -22.80 -5.93 -19.51
N ILE A 788 -22.56 -6.79 -20.50
CA ILE A 788 -23.59 -7.67 -21.05
C ILE A 788 -24.14 -8.57 -19.94
N MET A 789 -23.25 -9.15 -19.13
CA MET A 789 -23.65 -9.98 -18.00
C MET A 789 -24.42 -9.18 -16.94
N PHE A 790 -24.03 -7.92 -16.66
CA PHE A 790 -24.77 -7.05 -15.76
C PHE A 790 -26.17 -6.71 -16.28
N ILE A 791 -26.30 -6.41 -17.58
CA ILE A 791 -27.60 -6.18 -18.22
C ILE A 791 -28.53 -7.40 -18.04
N GLN A 792 -28.01 -8.59 -18.31
CA GLN A 792 -28.77 -9.84 -18.15
C GLN A 792 -29.16 -10.10 -16.69
N PHE A 793 -28.22 -9.90 -15.76
CA PHE A 793 -28.46 -10.04 -14.32
C PHE A 793 -29.52 -9.08 -13.81
N LEU A 794 -29.36 -7.79 -14.08
CA LEU A 794 -30.22 -6.73 -13.58
C LEU A 794 -31.65 -6.93 -14.11
N PHE A 795 -31.78 -7.31 -15.38
CA PHE A 795 -33.06 -7.65 -15.98
C PHE A 795 -33.73 -8.83 -15.25
N ALA A 796 -32.98 -9.91 -15.01
CA ALA A 796 -33.47 -11.08 -14.29
C ALA A 796 -33.90 -10.73 -12.85
N GLN A 797 -33.13 -9.89 -12.17
CA GLN A 797 -33.35 -9.50 -10.78
C GLN A 797 -34.62 -8.66 -10.59
N LYS A 798 -34.83 -7.66 -11.46
CA LYS A 798 -35.82 -6.60 -11.21
C LYS A 798 -37.01 -6.57 -12.17
N TRP A 799 -36.82 -7.01 -13.43
CA TRP A 799 -37.84 -6.84 -14.47
C TRP A 799 -38.49 -8.13 -14.95
N MET A 800 -37.75 -9.23 -15.06
CA MET A 800 -38.24 -10.51 -15.59
C MET A 800 -39.60 -10.93 -14.98
N ARG A 801 -39.82 -10.65 -13.70
CA ARG A 801 -41.02 -11.04 -12.93
C ARG A 801 -42.12 -9.97 -12.88
N LYS A 802 -41.88 -8.77 -13.41
CA LYS A 802 -42.80 -7.62 -13.37
C LYS A 802 -43.41 -7.30 -14.73
N LEU A 803 -43.01 -8.01 -15.78
CA LEU A 803 -43.54 -7.78 -17.11
C LEU A 803 -45.00 -8.24 -17.22
N PRO A 804 -45.83 -7.54 -18.01
CA PRO A 804 -47.18 -8.01 -18.34
C PRO A 804 -47.15 -9.42 -18.94
N GLU A 805 -48.19 -10.22 -18.67
CA GLU A 805 -48.34 -11.59 -19.22
C GLU A 805 -48.32 -11.63 -20.77
N SER A 806 -48.60 -10.50 -21.43
CA SER A 806 -48.51 -10.33 -22.88
C SER A 806 -47.08 -10.19 -23.41
N ILE A 807 -46.08 -10.08 -22.55
CA ILE A 807 -44.66 -9.96 -22.90
C ILE A 807 -43.97 -11.24 -22.48
N LEU A 808 -43.61 -12.04 -23.47
CA LEU A 808 -43.08 -13.38 -23.23
C LEU A 808 -41.65 -13.48 -23.73
N PRO A 809 -40.79 -14.33 -23.11
CA PRO A 809 -39.50 -14.69 -23.70
C PRO A 809 -39.70 -15.16 -25.15
N PRO A 810 -38.75 -15.05 -26.08
CA PRO A 810 -38.98 -15.48 -27.47
C PRO A 810 -38.72 -16.98 -27.72
N ASN A 811 -37.80 -17.58 -26.97
CA ASN A 811 -37.33 -18.94 -27.24
C ASN A 811 -38.29 -20.01 -26.68
N ARG A 812 -38.63 -21.02 -27.49
CA ARG A 812 -39.67 -22.04 -27.23
C ARG A 812 -39.20 -23.46 -27.59
N ASN A 813 -37.92 -23.71 -27.44
CA ASN A 813 -37.33 -25.02 -27.69
C ASN A 813 -37.82 -26.04 -26.65
N ALA A 814 -37.65 -27.32 -26.96
CA ALA A 814 -37.86 -28.36 -25.97
C ALA A 814 -36.77 -28.26 -24.88
N PRO A 815 -37.11 -28.42 -23.59
CA PRO A 815 -36.10 -28.40 -22.53
C PRO A 815 -35.09 -29.55 -22.71
N THR A 816 -33.86 -29.30 -22.28
CA THR A 816 -32.73 -30.24 -22.37
C THR A 816 -32.04 -30.41 -21.02
N GLY A 817 -31.34 -31.55 -20.83
CA GLY A 817 -30.65 -31.87 -19.58
C GLY A 817 -31.61 -31.99 -18.39
N LYS A 818 -31.16 -31.59 -17.20
CA LYS A 818 -31.95 -31.69 -15.96
C LYS A 818 -33.28 -30.93 -16.02
N MET A 819 -33.33 -29.80 -16.73
CA MET A 819 -34.56 -29.04 -16.92
C MET A 819 -35.67 -29.89 -17.58
N LEU A 820 -35.32 -30.80 -18.50
CA LEU A 820 -36.30 -31.71 -19.10
C LEU A 820 -36.93 -32.65 -18.06
N GLU A 821 -36.13 -33.14 -17.12
CA GLU A 821 -36.60 -34.02 -16.04
C GLU A 821 -37.52 -33.24 -15.10
N LEU A 822 -37.09 -32.06 -14.67
CA LEU A 822 -37.85 -31.19 -13.77
C LEU A 822 -39.20 -30.79 -14.39
N VAL A 823 -39.24 -30.47 -15.69
CA VAL A 823 -40.49 -30.15 -16.40
C VAL A 823 -41.41 -31.37 -16.49
N LYS A 824 -40.89 -32.58 -16.70
CA LYS A 824 -41.69 -33.81 -16.73
C LYS A 824 -42.30 -34.17 -15.38
N GLU A 825 -41.75 -33.64 -14.29
CA GLU A 825 -42.23 -33.84 -12.92
C GLU A 825 -43.10 -32.67 -12.43
N TYR A 826 -43.03 -31.53 -13.10
CA TYR A 826 -43.79 -30.33 -12.76
C TYR A 826 -45.29 -30.60 -12.65
N ASN A 827 -45.89 -30.07 -11.58
CA ASN A 827 -47.32 -30.14 -11.28
C ASN A 827 -47.92 -31.56 -11.45
N ASN A 828 -47.31 -32.55 -10.78
CA ASN A 828 -47.68 -33.96 -10.85
C ASN A 828 -47.57 -34.59 -12.27
N GLY A 829 -46.66 -34.08 -13.08
CA GLY A 829 -46.37 -34.59 -14.42
C GLY A 829 -47.26 -34.04 -15.52
N GLU A 830 -47.77 -32.83 -15.36
CA GLU A 830 -48.62 -32.12 -16.35
C GLU A 830 -47.97 -32.10 -17.75
N TYR A 831 -46.65 -31.89 -17.82
CA TYR A 831 -45.90 -31.77 -19.08
C TYR A 831 -45.11 -33.02 -19.44
N ARG A 832 -45.39 -34.18 -18.82
CA ARG A 832 -44.60 -35.42 -19.01
C ARG A 832 -44.49 -35.86 -20.47
N ASP A 833 -45.61 -35.85 -21.18
CA ASP A 833 -45.72 -36.34 -22.56
C ASP A 833 -45.44 -35.24 -23.61
N ASN A 834 -45.50 -33.96 -23.21
CA ASN A 834 -45.17 -32.82 -24.06
C ASN A 834 -44.40 -31.72 -23.29
N PRO A 835 -43.10 -31.94 -22.99
CA PRO A 835 -42.31 -31.00 -22.18
C PRO A 835 -42.13 -29.61 -22.82
N GLN A 836 -42.20 -29.49 -24.14
CA GLN A 836 -42.08 -28.20 -24.83
C GLN A 836 -43.24 -27.24 -24.49
N ALA A 837 -44.43 -27.78 -24.20
CA ALA A 837 -45.59 -26.97 -23.85
C ALA A 837 -45.38 -26.15 -22.57
N PHE A 838 -44.45 -26.56 -21.69
CA PHE A 838 -44.09 -25.80 -20.49
C PHE A 838 -43.73 -24.35 -20.81
N PHE A 839 -42.99 -24.12 -21.90
CA PHE A 839 -42.55 -22.79 -22.32
C PHE A 839 -43.56 -22.08 -23.22
N GLN A 840 -44.61 -22.73 -23.72
CA GLN A 840 -45.58 -22.10 -24.63
C GLN A 840 -46.46 -21.07 -23.90
N GLU A 841 -46.73 -21.29 -22.63
CA GLU A 841 -47.49 -20.41 -21.75
C GLU A 841 -46.65 -20.11 -20.51
N PHE A 842 -46.24 -18.86 -20.31
CA PHE A 842 -45.56 -18.45 -19.08
C PHE A 842 -46.54 -17.85 -18.09
N ASP A 843 -46.38 -18.27 -16.85
CA ASP A 843 -46.97 -17.62 -15.68
C ASP A 843 -45.85 -17.25 -14.70
N ASP A 844 -46.21 -16.52 -13.65
CA ASP A 844 -45.28 -16.07 -12.61
C ASP A 844 -44.53 -17.25 -11.94
N LEU A 845 -45.18 -18.41 -11.78
CA LEU A 845 -44.57 -19.58 -11.16
C LEU A 845 -43.50 -20.22 -12.06
N LYS A 846 -43.76 -20.31 -13.37
CA LYS A 846 -42.80 -20.85 -14.35
C LYS A 846 -41.56 -19.95 -14.47
N LEU A 847 -41.73 -18.63 -14.48
CA LEU A 847 -40.60 -17.69 -14.48
C LEU A 847 -39.73 -17.81 -13.21
N LYS A 848 -40.34 -18.16 -12.08
CA LYS A 848 -39.68 -18.37 -10.79
C LYS A 848 -39.24 -19.82 -10.53
N PHE A 849 -39.51 -20.74 -11.46
CA PHE A 849 -39.34 -22.17 -11.20
C PHE A 849 -37.91 -22.53 -10.82
N ILE A 850 -36.91 -22.08 -11.59
CA ILE A 850 -35.50 -22.35 -11.25
C ILE A 850 -35.04 -21.55 -10.03
N SER A 851 -35.26 -20.23 -10.05
CA SER A 851 -34.71 -19.34 -9.03
C SER A 851 -35.32 -19.56 -7.64
N ASP A 852 -36.64 -19.55 -7.53
CA ASP A 852 -37.32 -19.56 -6.24
C ASP A 852 -37.71 -20.98 -5.79
N ILE A 853 -38.11 -21.87 -6.72
CA ILE A 853 -38.57 -23.22 -6.35
C ILE A 853 -37.39 -24.19 -6.28
N GLN A 854 -36.58 -24.30 -7.33
CA GLN A 854 -35.49 -25.27 -7.37
C GLN A 854 -34.26 -24.85 -6.55
N ILE A 855 -33.99 -23.55 -6.40
CA ILE A 855 -32.82 -23.05 -5.67
C ILE A 855 -33.20 -22.47 -4.30
N TYR A 856 -33.94 -21.35 -4.21
CA TYR A 856 -34.31 -20.79 -2.88
C TYR A 856 -35.21 -21.73 -2.06
N GLY A 857 -35.93 -22.62 -2.74
CA GLY A 857 -36.76 -23.66 -2.15
C GLY A 857 -35.98 -24.87 -1.62
N SER A 858 -34.73 -25.04 -2.06
CA SER A 858 -33.93 -26.23 -1.78
C SER A 858 -33.41 -26.27 -0.34
N GLU A 859 -33.08 -27.50 0.10
CA GLU A 859 -32.33 -27.71 1.35
C GLU A 859 -30.97 -27.01 1.30
N LEU A 860 -30.30 -26.98 0.14
CA LEU A 860 -29.03 -26.30 -0.03
C LEU A 860 -29.11 -24.79 0.26
N PHE A 861 -30.24 -24.11 0.01
CA PHE A 861 -30.34 -22.67 0.28
C PHE A 861 -30.92 -22.36 1.67
N ARG A 862 -31.72 -23.29 2.23
CA ARG A 862 -32.47 -23.11 3.48
C ARG A 862 -31.78 -23.70 4.71
N ALA A 863 -30.68 -24.44 4.55
CA ALA A 863 -29.98 -25.11 5.64
C ALA A 863 -29.54 -24.16 6.77
N ASP A 864 -29.22 -22.90 6.44
CA ASP A 864 -28.94 -21.85 7.41
C ASP A 864 -29.55 -20.51 6.92
N PRO A 865 -30.39 -19.84 7.73
CA PRO A 865 -31.03 -18.59 7.34
C PRO A 865 -30.04 -17.44 7.11
N THR A 866 -28.87 -17.44 7.76
CA THR A 866 -27.83 -16.42 7.53
C THR A 866 -27.06 -16.68 6.24
N ARG A 867 -27.13 -17.91 5.72
CA ARG A 867 -26.31 -18.42 4.61
C ARG A 867 -24.82 -18.16 4.85
N GLY A 868 -24.39 -18.21 6.10
CA GLY A 868 -23.02 -17.89 6.53
C GLY A 868 -22.67 -16.41 6.68
N ARG A 869 -23.60 -15.47 6.45
CA ARG A 869 -23.29 -14.03 6.42
C ARG A 869 -23.46 -13.40 7.80
N GLU A 870 -22.51 -12.54 8.19
CA GLU A 870 -22.61 -11.69 9.36
C GLU A 870 -22.88 -10.24 8.95
N GLY A 871 -23.97 -9.66 9.48
CA GLY A 871 -24.36 -8.28 9.18
C GLY A 871 -24.82 -8.04 7.73
N SER A 872 -25.17 -6.79 7.44
CA SER A 872 -25.56 -6.34 6.11
C SER A 872 -24.35 -5.84 5.30
N LEU A 873 -24.35 -6.11 4.00
CA LEU A 873 -23.33 -5.58 3.09
C LEU A 873 -23.38 -4.03 3.08
N PRO A 874 -22.27 -3.33 3.36
CA PRO A 874 -22.24 -1.87 3.42
C PRO A 874 -22.36 -1.24 2.03
N ASN A 875 -22.76 0.03 1.97
CA ASN A 875 -22.81 0.81 0.72
C ASN A 875 -21.43 1.40 0.37
N THR A 876 -20.45 0.52 0.17
CA THR A 876 -19.07 0.89 -0.20
C THR A 876 -18.77 0.40 -1.61
N PHE A 877 -18.15 1.23 -2.43
CA PHE A 877 -17.85 0.87 -3.82
C PHE A 877 -16.35 0.69 -4.08
N SER A 878 -16.02 -0.21 -5.00
CA SER A 878 -14.68 -0.56 -5.45
C SER A 878 -14.70 -0.78 -6.96
N SER A 879 -13.59 -0.48 -7.63
CA SER A 879 -13.33 -0.87 -9.02
C SER A 879 -12.39 -2.06 -9.16
N GLN A 880 -11.84 -2.54 -8.03
CA GLN A 880 -10.89 -3.66 -8.02
C GLN A 880 -11.59 -4.99 -8.22
N MET A 881 -11.12 -5.76 -9.21
CA MET A 881 -11.59 -7.11 -9.50
C MET A 881 -10.98 -8.15 -8.54
N GLY A 882 -11.65 -9.29 -8.42
CA GLY A 882 -11.22 -10.47 -7.68
C GLY A 882 -11.71 -10.52 -6.22
N LEU A 883 -11.45 -11.65 -5.60
CA LEU A 883 -11.94 -12.05 -4.28
C LEU A 883 -11.08 -11.56 -3.10
N MET A 884 -9.98 -10.88 -3.38
CA MET A 884 -9.04 -10.38 -2.37
C MET A 884 -9.74 -9.40 -1.42
N ARG A 885 -9.59 -9.58 -0.11
CA ARG A 885 -10.11 -8.68 0.94
C ARG A 885 -9.42 -7.33 0.92
N VAL A 886 -10.03 -6.34 1.58
CA VAL A 886 -9.38 -5.05 1.85
C VAL A 886 -8.11 -5.28 2.67
N GLY A 887 -7.00 -4.62 2.29
CA GLY A 887 -5.70 -4.77 2.95
C GLY A 887 -4.83 -5.93 2.43
N GLN A 888 -5.37 -6.85 1.62
CA GLN A 888 -4.57 -7.90 0.98
C GLN A 888 -3.90 -7.41 -0.30
N ASN A 889 -2.80 -8.06 -0.70
CA ASN A 889 -2.05 -7.68 -1.89
C ASN A 889 -2.84 -7.93 -3.19
N GLN A 890 -3.30 -6.84 -3.78
CA GLN A 890 -4.04 -6.82 -5.05
C GLN A 890 -3.16 -6.38 -6.23
N GLU A 891 -1.85 -6.23 -6.03
CA GLU A 891 -0.92 -5.85 -7.10
C GLU A 891 -1.00 -6.84 -8.27
N GLY A 892 -1.14 -6.32 -9.48
CA GLY A 892 -1.26 -7.11 -10.70
C GLY A 892 -2.66 -7.65 -11.00
N LEU A 893 -3.64 -7.51 -10.10
CA LEU A 893 -5.03 -7.79 -10.44
C LEU A 893 -5.63 -6.64 -11.24
N ASP A 894 -6.42 -6.97 -12.25
CA ASP A 894 -7.10 -6.00 -13.09
C ASP A 894 -8.12 -5.16 -12.30
N ILE A 895 -8.34 -3.92 -12.77
CA ILE A 895 -9.44 -3.06 -12.33
C ILE A 895 -10.47 -2.96 -13.46
N ASP A 896 -11.72 -2.77 -13.10
CA ASP A 896 -12.80 -2.49 -14.05
C ASP A 896 -13.19 -1.01 -14.02
N ARG A 897 -13.87 -0.56 -15.08
CA ARG A 897 -14.36 0.81 -15.17
C ARG A 897 -15.57 1.10 -14.28
N SER A 898 -16.34 0.06 -13.97
CA SER A 898 -17.53 0.16 -13.11
C SER A 898 -17.13 0.34 -11.64
N SER A 899 -18.11 0.72 -10.83
CA SER A 899 -17.94 0.88 -9.38
C SER A 899 -19.10 0.16 -8.70
N TRP A 900 -18.79 -0.88 -7.92
CA TRP A 900 -19.76 -1.77 -7.28
C TRP A 900 -19.27 -2.19 -5.89
N THR A 901 -20.11 -2.85 -5.10
CA THR A 901 -19.75 -3.41 -3.80
C THR A 901 -19.45 -4.90 -3.95
N PRO A 902 -18.18 -5.36 -3.91
CA PRO A 902 -17.85 -6.78 -3.95
C PRO A 902 -18.13 -7.41 -2.57
N ASP A 903 -19.01 -8.42 -2.50
CA ASP A 903 -19.32 -9.12 -1.25
C ASP A 903 -18.03 -9.68 -0.62
N SER A 904 -17.12 -10.26 -1.42
CA SER A 904 -15.90 -10.88 -0.90
C SER A 904 -14.98 -9.93 -0.13
N LYS A 905 -15.13 -8.62 -0.34
CA LYS A 905 -14.34 -7.57 0.31
C LYS A 905 -15.00 -7.02 1.57
N TYR A 906 -16.32 -6.98 1.59
CA TYR A 906 -17.08 -6.17 2.56
C TYR A 906 -18.16 -6.95 3.32
N GLN A 907 -18.48 -8.18 2.93
CA GLN A 907 -19.37 -9.07 3.69
C GLN A 907 -18.55 -9.86 4.71
N GLU A 908 -18.86 -9.65 5.99
CA GLU A 908 -18.26 -10.46 7.04
C GLU A 908 -18.88 -11.86 7.12
N PRO A 909 -18.09 -12.87 7.51
CA PRO A 909 -18.56 -14.24 7.66
C PRO A 909 -19.08 -14.50 9.07
N ASN A 910 -20.20 -15.21 9.18
CA ASN A 910 -20.53 -15.92 10.40
C ASN A 910 -19.69 -17.20 10.46
N LEU A 911 -18.53 -17.14 11.14
CA LEU A 911 -17.57 -18.25 11.22
C LEU A 911 -18.15 -19.54 11.84
N ASP A 912 -19.23 -19.44 12.62
CA ASP A 912 -19.90 -20.59 13.24
C ASP A 912 -21.00 -21.19 12.34
N ALA A 913 -21.35 -20.52 11.24
CA ALA A 913 -22.35 -21.03 10.32
C ALA A 913 -21.82 -22.23 9.53
N PRO A 914 -22.65 -23.28 9.32
CA PRO A 914 -22.24 -24.47 8.60
C PRO A 914 -21.64 -24.21 7.21
N PHE A 915 -22.19 -23.26 6.43
CA PHE A 915 -21.63 -22.89 5.12
C PHE A 915 -20.21 -22.35 5.19
N THR A 916 -19.98 -21.41 6.10
CA THR A 916 -18.68 -20.78 6.27
C THR A 916 -17.66 -21.80 6.74
N ARG A 917 -18.02 -22.58 7.77
CA ARG A 917 -17.19 -23.66 8.28
C ARG A 917 -16.84 -24.67 7.19
N ASP A 918 -17.80 -25.12 6.39
CA ASP A 918 -17.58 -26.12 5.35
C ASP A 918 -16.56 -25.66 4.30
N LEU A 919 -16.53 -24.37 3.96
CA LEU A 919 -15.54 -23.85 3.01
C LEU A 919 -14.19 -23.63 3.67
N ILE A 920 -14.13 -22.94 4.83
CA ILE A 920 -12.85 -22.58 5.44
C ILE A 920 -12.12 -23.82 5.99
N GLU A 921 -12.82 -24.82 6.51
CA GLU A 921 -12.21 -26.09 6.96
C GLU A 921 -11.64 -26.92 5.82
N ASN A 922 -12.18 -26.74 4.60
CA ASN A 922 -11.67 -27.34 3.38
C ASN A 922 -10.65 -26.45 2.65
N ASP A 923 -10.08 -25.43 3.29
CA ASP A 923 -9.14 -24.49 2.64
C ASP A 923 -9.74 -23.80 1.38
N ALA A 924 -11.06 -23.68 1.30
CA ALA A 924 -11.80 -23.07 0.19
C ALA A 924 -12.35 -21.68 0.57
N ILE A 925 -12.64 -20.85 -0.44
CA ILE A 925 -13.05 -19.47 -0.20
C ILE A 925 -14.53 -19.37 0.12
N TYR A 926 -14.82 -18.87 1.31
CA TYR A 926 -16.10 -18.26 1.65
C TYR A 926 -16.04 -16.75 1.33
N ALA A 927 -16.96 -16.29 0.49
CA ALA A 927 -17.17 -14.86 0.25
C ALA A 927 -18.49 -14.41 0.86
N ALA A 928 -19.54 -15.19 0.63
CA ALA A 928 -20.88 -14.97 1.14
C ALA A 928 -21.61 -16.33 1.21
N GLY A 929 -22.91 -16.38 0.99
CA GLY A 929 -23.66 -17.66 0.98
C GLY A 929 -23.82 -18.28 -0.40
N PRO A 930 -24.47 -19.46 -0.52
CA PRO A 930 -25.00 -19.96 -1.79
C PRO A 930 -25.64 -18.83 -2.59
N SER A 931 -25.12 -18.60 -3.79
CA SER A 931 -25.37 -17.38 -4.53
C SER A 931 -26.82 -17.29 -4.99
N GLY A 932 -27.49 -16.24 -4.53
CA GLY A 932 -28.81 -15.90 -5.04
C GLY A 932 -28.76 -15.30 -6.45
N MET A 933 -27.62 -14.78 -6.88
CA MET A 933 -27.46 -14.28 -8.25
C MET A 933 -27.32 -15.42 -9.24
N THR A 934 -26.65 -16.51 -8.85
CA THR A 934 -26.54 -17.72 -9.68
C THR A 934 -27.93 -18.24 -10.01
N SER A 935 -28.85 -18.23 -9.06
CA SER A 935 -30.22 -18.70 -9.31
C SER A 935 -30.97 -17.84 -10.34
N LEU A 936 -30.73 -16.53 -10.35
CA LEU A 936 -31.28 -15.61 -11.34
C LEU A 936 -30.65 -15.84 -12.72
N PHE A 937 -29.34 -16.04 -12.79
CA PHE A 937 -28.65 -16.40 -14.03
C PHE A 937 -29.11 -17.74 -14.60
N MET A 938 -29.29 -18.77 -13.76
CA MET A 938 -29.83 -20.05 -14.20
C MET A 938 -31.29 -19.92 -14.66
N GLY A 939 -32.08 -19.05 -14.00
CA GLY A 939 -33.44 -18.73 -14.40
C GLY A 939 -33.52 -18.08 -15.78
N ILE A 940 -32.73 -17.03 -16.04
CA ILE A 940 -32.71 -16.37 -17.36
C ILE A 940 -32.11 -17.28 -18.44
N MET A 941 -31.13 -18.13 -18.09
CA MET A 941 -30.59 -19.16 -18.97
C MET A 941 -31.66 -20.13 -19.47
N GLU A 942 -32.53 -20.66 -18.59
CA GLU A 942 -33.58 -21.60 -18.98
C GLU A 942 -34.80 -20.93 -19.64
N ASN A 943 -35.19 -19.74 -19.16
CA ASN A 943 -36.40 -19.06 -19.62
C ASN A 943 -36.17 -18.25 -20.90
N TYR A 944 -35.06 -17.52 -21.00
CA TYR A 944 -34.75 -16.64 -22.14
C TYR A 944 -33.71 -17.28 -23.06
N GLY A 945 -32.69 -17.95 -22.51
CA GLY A 945 -31.77 -18.74 -23.32
C GLY A 945 -32.46 -19.97 -23.92
N ASN A 946 -33.12 -20.78 -23.09
CA ASN A 946 -33.83 -22.00 -23.48
C ASN A 946 -33.05 -22.85 -24.51
N PHE A 947 -31.79 -23.13 -24.15
CA PHE A 947 -30.80 -23.73 -25.04
C PHE A 947 -31.15 -25.15 -25.49
N THR A 948 -30.77 -25.48 -26.72
CA THR A 948 -31.03 -26.79 -27.36
C THR A 948 -30.02 -27.88 -27.01
N SER A 949 -28.96 -27.57 -26.24
CA SER A 949 -28.00 -28.56 -25.76
C SER A 949 -27.48 -28.21 -24.36
N VAL A 950 -26.97 -29.22 -23.66
CA VAL A 950 -26.35 -29.05 -22.33
C VAL A 950 -25.01 -28.33 -22.44
N GLU A 951 -24.25 -28.53 -23.52
CA GLU A 951 -22.95 -27.84 -23.69
C GLU A 951 -23.13 -26.32 -23.73
N ALA A 952 -24.16 -25.81 -24.42
CA ALA A 952 -24.43 -24.37 -24.46
C ALA A 952 -24.78 -23.79 -23.08
N LYS A 953 -25.49 -24.56 -22.23
CA LYS A 953 -25.77 -24.19 -20.84
C LYS A 953 -24.48 -24.13 -20.01
N GLN A 954 -23.58 -25.08 -20.23
CA GLN A 954 -22.28 -25.13 -19.56
C GLN A 954 -21.37 -23.97 -19.97
N HIS A 955 -21.36 -23.58 -21.24
CA HIS A 955 -20.65 -22.37 -21.70
C HIS A 955 -21.23 -21.09 -21.10
N TYR A 956 -22.56 -21.00 -20.95
CA TYR A 956 -23.19 -19.89 -20.24
C TYR A 956 -22.83 -19.90 -18.74
N LEU A 957 -22.78 -21.06 -18.08
CA LEU A 957 -22.31 -21.17 -16.70
C LEU A 957 -20.86 -20.69 -16.53
N SER A 958 -19.97 -21.01 -17.48
CA SER A 958 -18.59 -20.49 -17.51
C SER A 958 -18.56 -18.96 -17.64
N ALA A 959 -19.48 -18.37 -18.41
CA ALA A 959 -19.64 -16.92 -18.48
C ALA A 959 -20.10 -16.33 -17.14
N VAL A 960 -21.04 -16.99 -16.46
CA VAL A 960 -21.53 -16.59 -15.12
C VAL A 960 -20.42 -16.69 -14.07
N SER A 961 -19.64 -17.77 -14.05
CA SER A 961 -18.51 -17.91 -13.11
C SER A 961 -17.45 -16.84 -13.34
N ALA A 962 -17.09 -16.58 -14.59
CA ALA A 962 -16.13 -15.54 -14.95
C ALA A 962 -16.61 -14.16 -14.47
N TYR A 963 -17.88 -13.82 -14.69
CA TYR A 963 -18.46 -12.55 -14.24
C TYR A 963 -18.50 -12.44 -12.71
N MET A 964 -19.07 -13.44 -12.02
CA MET A 964 -19.33 -13.34 -10.58
C MET A 964 -18.06 -13.35 -9.73
N VAL A 965 -17.13 -14.25 -10.05
CA VAL A 965 -15.89 -14.42 -9.27
C VAL A 965 -14.92 -13.26 -9.54
N SER A 966 -14.79 -12.84 -10.79
CA SER A 966 -13.95 -11.66 -11.13
C SER A 966 -14.51 -10.37 -10.55
N GLY A 967 -15.83 -10.25 -10.41
CA GLY A 967 -16.44 -9.12 -9.71
C GLY A 967 -16.21 -9.15 -8.20
N GLY A 968 -15.62 -10.21 -7.63
CA GLY A 968 -15.54 -10.38 -6.18
C GLY A 968 -16.93 -10.49 -5.52
N LEU A 969 -17.95 -10.89 -6.28
CA LEU A 969 -19.32 -10.98 -5.79
C LEU A 969 -19.53 -12.26 -4.98
N HIS A 970 -19.01 -13.40 -5.45
CA HIS A 970 -19.13 -14.70 -4.79
C HIS A 970 -17.92 -15.58 -5.16
N SER A 971 -17.59 -16.57 -4.32
CA SER A 971 -16.54 -17.55 -4.64
C SER A 971 -16.97 -18.51 -5.75
N LEU A 972 -16.02 -19.25 -6.33
CA LEU A 972 -16.31 -20.18 -7.40
C LEU A 972 -17.27 -21.29 -6.94
N HIS A 973 -17.11 -21.80 -5.71
CA HIS A 973 -18.03 -22.81 -5.17
C HIS A 973 -19.45 -22.27 -5.00
N GLU A 974 -19.60 -21.03 -4.55
CA GLU A 974 -20.90 -20.37 -4.38
C GLU A 974 -21.62 -20.14 -5.72
N VAL A 975 -20.90 -20.19 -6.85
CA VAL A 975 -21.46 -20.16 -8.21
C VAL A 975 -21.74 -21.57 -8.74
N LEU A 976 -20.77 -22.48 -8.69
CA LEU A 976 -20.87 -23.81 -9.28
C LEU A 976 -21.81 -24.74 -8.49
N GLY A 977 -21.79 -24.66 -7.16
CA GLY A 977 -22.60 -25.51 -6.27
C GLY A 977 -24.10 -25.43 -6.56
N PRO A 978 -24.73 -24.23 -6.55
CA PRO A 978 -26.15 -24.10 -6.86
C PRO A 978 -26.51 -24.54 -8.28
N ALA A 979 -25.64 -24.28 -9.26
CA ALA A 979 -25.85 -24.69 -10.65
C ALA A 979 -25.83 -26.21 -10.81
N GLN A 980 -24.88 -26.88 -10.15
CA GLN A 980 -24.81 -28.34 -10.10
C GLN A 980 -26.03 -28.93 -9.37
N TYR A 981 -26.36 -28.40 -8.19
CA TYR A 981 -27.43 -28.94 -7.36
C TYR A 981 -28.80 -28.89 -8.05
N ALA A 982 -29.13 -27.77 -8.70
CA ALA A 982 -30.44 -27.57 -9.32
C ALA A 982 -30.53 -28.13 -10.75
N LEU A 983 -29.45 -28.07 -11.53
CA LEU A 983 -29.49 -28.32 -12.97
C LEU A 983 -28.48 -29.37 -13.47
N ASP A 984 -27.69 -29.98 -12.60
CA ASP A 984 -26.71 -31.02 -12.93
C ASP A 984 -25.76 -30.62 -14.08
N LEU A 985 -25.31 -29.35 -14.06
CA LEU A 985 -24.49 -28.78 -15.14
C LEU A 985 -23.01 -29.16 -15.07
N ILE A 986 -22.55 -29.74 -13.96
CA ILE A 986 -21.16 -30.15 -13.75
C ILE A 986 -21.15 -31.56 -13.12
N PRO A 987 -21.56 -32.60 -13.87
CA PRO A 987 -21.66 -33.95 -13.33
C PRO A 987 -20.39 -34.38 -12.61
N GLY A 988 -20.51 -34.84 -11.37
CA GLY A 988 -19.39 -35.24 -10.50
C GLY A 988 -18.81 -34.11 -9.63
N TYR A 989 -19.29 -32.87 -9.75
CA TYR A 989 -18.94 -31.80 -8.82
C TYR A 989 -19.60 -32.02 -7.46
N GLN A 990 -18.83 -31.91 -6.38
CA GLN A 990 -19.27 -32.19 -5.02
C GLN A 990 -20.10 -31.02 -4.49
N VAL A 991 -21.37 -31.28 -4.18
CA VAL A 991 -22.25 -30.32 -3.52
C VAL A 991 -23.21 -31.07 -2.61
N SER A 992 -23.36 -30.58 -1.38
CA SER A 992 -24.30 -31.12 -0.40
C SER A 992 -24.85 -29.98 0.45
N PRO A 993 -26.11 -30.07 0.92
CA PRO A 993 -26.59 -29.17 1.96
C PRO A 993 -25.68 -29.25 3.19
N PRO A 994 -25.28 -28.12 3.79
CA PRO A 994 -24.39 -28.15 4.94
C PRO A 994 -25.13 -28.68 6.17
N SER A 995 -24.40 -29.35 7.05
CA SER A 995 -24.93 -29.94 8.29
C SER A 995 -24.19 -29.37 9.49
N LYS A 996 -24.85 -29.22 10.64
CA LYS A 996 -24.15 -28.76 11.86
C LYS A 996 -23.13 -29.78 12.36
N ASP A 997 -23.35 -31.07 12.10
CA ASP A 997 -22.57 -32.14 12.74
C ASP A 997 -21.36 -32.60 11.90
N THR A 998 -21.32 -32.26 10.61
CA THR A 998 -20.31 -32.78 9.67
C THR A 998 -19.89 -31.72 8.66
N VAL A 999 -18.58 -31.61 8.42
CA VAL A 999 -17.99 -30.79 7.36
C VAL A 999 -18.28 -31.44 5.99
N ALA A 1000 -18.75 -30.65 5.02
CA ALA A 1000 -18.98 -31.13 3.66
C ALA A 1000 -17.67 -31.56 2.97
N ASN A 1001 -17.79 -32.33 1.89
CA ASN A 1001 -16.63 -32.67 1.06
C ASN A 1001 -16.00 -31.39 0.46
N PRO A 1002 -14.67 -31.36 0.27
CA PRO A 1002 -14.00 -30.23 -0.35
C PRO A 1002 -14.53 -29.98 -1.78
N PRO A 1003 -14.60 -28.71 -2.22
CA PRO A 1003 -14.89 -28.40 -3.62
C PRO A 1003 -13.87 -29.04 -4.57
N ASN A 1004 -14.34 -29.62 -5.67
CA ASN A 1004 -13.47 -30.23 -6.69
C ASN A 1004 -13.48 -29.42 -8.00
N PHE A 1005 -12.88 -28.23 -8.00
CA PHE A 1005 -12.93 -27.31 -9.14
C PHE A 1005 -12.33 -27.90 -10.42
N HIS A 1006 -11.39 -28.84 -10.31
CA HIS A 1006 -10.81 -29.49 -11.49
C HIS A 1006 -11.89 -30.17 -12.35
N GLN A 1007 -12.95 -30.71 -11.73
CA GLN A 1007 -14.05 -31.34 -12.47
C GLN A 1007 -14.71 -30.36 -13.44
N PHE A 1008 -14.91 -29.12 -13.01
CA PHE A 1008 -15.44 -28.05 -13.86
C PHE A 1008 -14.43 -27.68 -14.95
N TYR A 1009 -13.18 -27.38 -14.58
CA TYR A 1009 -12.16 -26.95 -15.53
C TYR A 1009 -11.89 -28.02 -16.61
N GLN A 1010 -11.76 -29.29 -16.22
CA GLN A 1010 -11.56 -30.39 -17.15
C GLN A 1010 -12.71 -30.54 -18.14
N GLN A 1011 -13.96 -30.47 -17.66
CA GLN A 1011 -15.12 -30.52 -18.54
C GLN A 1011 -15.15 -29.34 -19.52
N GLN A 1012 -14.88 -28.11 -19.05
CA GLN A 1012 -14.86 -26.96 -19.93
C GLN A 1012 -13.73 -27.01 -20.96
N MET A 1013 -12.53 -27.46 -20.59
CA MET A 1013 -11.43 -27.65 -21.53
C MET A 1013 -11.73 -28.70 -22.61
N ASN A 1014 -12.49 -29.74 -22.27
CA ASN A 1014 -12.93 -30.76 -23.24
C ASN A 1014 -14.00 -30.23 -24.21
N LEU A 1015 -14.88 -29.35 -23.72
CA LEU A 1015 -15.96 -28.75 -24.51
C LEU A 1015 -15.48 -27.57 -25.37
N ASP A 1016 -14.51 -26.81 -24.88
CA ASP A 1016 -14.01 -25.58 -25.50
C ASP A 1016 -12.48 -25.49 -25.45
N PRO A 1017 -11.78 -25.74 -26.57
CA PRO A 1017 -10.32 -25.65 -26.64
C PRO A 1017 -9.75 -24.26 -26.30
N GLN A 1018 -10.51 -23.17 -26.51
CA GLN A 1018 -10.03 -21.83 -26.12
C GLN A 1018 -9.97 -21.67 -24.60
N PHE A 1019 -10.85 -22.36 -23.87
CA PHE A 1019 -10.89 -22.34 -22.42
C PHE A 1019 -9.56 -22.82 -21.82
N ALA A 1020 -8.95 -23.87 -22.40
CA ALA A 1020 -7.65 -24.38 -21.96
C ALA A 1020 -6.55 -23.31 -22.02
N SER A 1021 -6.55 -22.46 -23.04
CA SER A 1021 -5.59 -21.36 -23.13
C SER A 1021 -5.78 -20.31 -22.03
N ARG A 1022 -7.02 -20.01 -21.65
CA ARG A 1022 -7.33 -19.04 -20.57
C ARG A 1022 -7.03 -19.61 -19.20
N TYR A 1023 -7.32 -20.89 -19.01
CA TYR A 1023 -6.94 -21.66 -17.84
C TYR A 1023 -5.41 -21.63 -17.62
N GLN A 1024 -4.61 -21.84 -18.67
CA GLN A 1024 -3.15 -21.74 -18.56
C GLN A 1024 -2.67 -20.30 -18.29
N GLU A 1025 -3.32 -19.29 -18.88
CA GLU A 1025 -3.03 -17.87 -18.58
C GLU A 1025 -3.29 -17.55 -17.09
N GLY A 1026 -4.40 -18.02 -16.53
CA GLY A 1026 -4.73 -17.84 -15.11
C GLY A 1026 -3.69 -18.49 -14.18
N TRP A 1027 -3.28 -19.73 -14.49
CA TRP A 1027 -2.20 -20.39 -13.75
C TRP A 1027 -0.87 -19.64 -13.85
N GLN A 1028 -0.53 -19.12 -15.03
CA GLN A 1028 0.67 -18.32 -15.21
C GLN A 1028 0.65 -17.08 -14.32
N LYS A 1029 -0.45 -16.30 -14.34
CA LYS A 1029 -0.59 -15.10 -13.50
C LYS A 1029 -0.56 -15.43 -12.01
N MET A 1030 -1.23 -16.52 -11.60
CA MET A 1030 -1.20 -16.97 -10.21
C MET A 1030 0.22 -17.34 -9.75
N MET A 1031 0.98 -18.08 -10.56
CA MET A 1031 2.34 -18.48 -10.20
C MET A 1031 3.33 -17.31 -10.26
N GLU A 1032 3.14 -16.34 -11.15
CA GLU A 1032 3.88 -15.08 -11.15
C GLU A 1032 3.59 -14.25 -9.89
N ALA A 1033 2.33 -14.17 -9.46
CA ALA A 1033 1.93 -13.51 -8.23
C ALA A 1033 2.48 -14.22 -6.98
N TYR A 1034 2.43 -15.56 -6.96
CA TYR A 1034 3.00 -16.38 -5.89
C TYR A 1034 4.51 -16.19 -5.79
N ALA A 1035 5.24 -16.22 -6.91
CA ALA A 1035 6.69 -16.07 -6.93
C ALA A 1035 7.16 -14.75 -6.26
N LYS A 1036 6.42 -13.66 -6.46
CA LYS A 1036 6.69 -12.35 -5.83
C LYS A 1036 6.45 -12.32 -4.33
N GLN A 1037 5.64 -13.24 -3.80
CA GLN A 1037 5.14 -13.22 -2.42
C GLN A 1037 5.49 -14.50 -1.65
N LYS A 1038 6.26 -15.42 -2.24
CA LYS A 1038 6.55 -16.75 -1.68
C LYS A 1038 7.03 -16.73 -0.22
N GLU A 1039 7.81 -15.71 0.13
CA GLU A 1039 8.40 -15.56 1.48
C GLU A 1039 7.35 -15.30 2.56
N GLN A 1040 6.17 -14.82 2.20
CA GLN A 1040 5.06 -14.60 3.14
C GLN A 1040 4.36 -15.91 3.53
N PHE A 1041 4.56 -16.98 2.75
CA PHE A 1041 3.84 -18.25 2.86
C PHE A 1041 4.72 -19.40 3.35
N VAL A 1042 5.99 -19.13 3.65
CA VAL A 1042 6.95 -20.08 4.21
C VAL A 1042 7.38 -19.58 5.58
N HIS A 1043 6.77 -20.12 6.62
CA HIS A 1043 6.85 -19.61 8.00
C HIS A 1043 8.06 -20.16 8.78
N ALA A 1044 8.66 -21.25 8.28
CA ALA A 1044 9.87 -21.85 8.83
C ALA A 1044 10.68 -22.53 7.71
N PRO A 1045 12.00 -22.73 7.90
CA PRO A 1045 12.82 -23.41 6.91
C PRO A 1045 12.34 -24.84 6.63
N VAL A 1046 12.10 -25.14 5.36
CA VAL A 1046 12.03 -26.52 4.86
C VAL A 1046 13.45 -27.09 4.98
N ALA A 1047 13.63 -28.20 5.71
CA ALA A 1047 14.96 -28.73 6.00
C ALA A 1047 15.79 -28.87 4.71
N SER A 1048 16.99 -28.30 4.72
CA SER A 1048 17.98 -28.25 3.62
C SER A 1048 17.63 -27.45 2.35
N LEU A 1049 17.14 -26.21 2.53
CA LEU A 1049 17.34 -25.19 1.51
C LEU A 1049 18.81 -24.70 1.51
N SER A 1050 19.49 -25.00 0.41
CA SER A 1050 20.88 -24.73 0.04
C SER A 1050 21.47 -23.39 0.56
N PRO A 1051 22.81 -23.30 0.81
CA PRO A 1051 23.55 -22.06 1.11
C PRO A 1051 23.33 -20.90 0.12
N VAL A 1052 22.65 -21.15 -0.99
CA VAL A 1052 22.23 -20.16 -1.99
C VAL A 1052 21.04 -19.30 -1.49
N GLU A 1053 20.18 -19.81 -0.61
CA GLU A 1053 19.04 -19.04 -0.06
C GLU A 1053 19.39 -18.23 1.20
N GLN A 1054 20.55 -18.48 1.81
CA GLN A 1054 21.14 -17.60 2.85
C GLN A 1054 21.60 -16.23 2.31
N ARG A 1055 21.45 -15.96 1.01
CA ARG A 1055 21.64 -14.63 0.41
C ARG A 1055 20.34 -13.88 0.09
N VAL A 1056 19.17 -14.48 0.31
CA VAL A 1056 17.89 -13.88 -0.11
C VAL A 1056 17.05 -13.36 1.08
N LEU A 1057 17.31 -13.79 2.31
CA LEU A 1057 16.56 -13.36 3.51
C LEU A 1057 17.14 -12.15 4.27
N VAL A 1058 17.90 -11.28 3.60
CA VAL A 1058 18.22 -9.94 4.12
C VAL A 1058 17.73 -8.93 3.11
N SER A 1059 16.53 -8.41 3.37
CA SER A 1059 15.97 -7.25 2.69
C SER A 1059 16.95 -6.07 2.79
N LYS A 1060 17.74 -5.88 1.74
CA LYS A 1060 18.19 -4.57 1.29
C LYS A 1060 17.59 -4.35 -0.10
N SER A 1061 17.27 -3.09 -0.37
CA SER A 1061 16.83 -2.50 -1.64
C SER A 1061 17.32 -3.27 -2.87
N PRO A 1062 16.53 -3.37 -3.96
CA PRO A 1062 16.72 -4.34 -5.04
C PRO A 1062 18.19 -4.45 -5.43
N GLU A 1063 18.89 -5.46 -4.88
CA GLU A 1063 20.29 -5.65 -5.21
C GLU A 1063 20.32 -6.22 -6.61
N ASN A 1064 20.80 -5.37 -7.50
CA ASN A 1064 21.06 -5.68 -8.89
C ASN A 1064 21.70 -7.08 -9.02
N PRO A 1065 21.08 -8.04 -9.75
CA PRO A 1065 21.52 -9.44 -9.80
C PRO A 1065 22.91 -9.62 -10.40
N TYR A 1066 23.45 -8.59 -11.07
CA TYR A 1066 24.78 -8.60 -11.64
C TYR A 1066 25.82 -7.87 -10.75
N ALA A 1067 25.41 -7.23 -9.65
CA ALA A 1067 26.31 -6.47 -8.76
C ALA A 1067 27.47 -7.32 -8.23
N ASN A 1068 27.21 -8.59 -7.93
CA ASN A 1068 28.18 -9.52 -7.35
C ASN A 1068 28.96 -10.38 -8.38
N LEU A 1069 28.64 -10.28 -9.67
CA LEU A 1069 29.36 -11.01 -10.74
C LEU A 1069 30.65 -10.27 -11.14
N SER A 1070 31.71 -10.99 -11.49
CA SER A 1070 32.90 -10.36 -12.07
C SER A 1070 32.61 -9.74 -13.45
N GLU A 1071 33.39 -8.73 -13.85
CA GLU A 1071 33.23 -8.11 -15.18
C GLU A 1071 33.38 -9.15 -16.31
N ASP A 1072 34.25 -10.15 -16.14
CA ASP A 1072 34.48 -11.19 -17.13
C ASP A 1072 33.29 -12.16 -17.24
N GLU A 1073 32.62 -12.48 -16.13
CA GLU A 1073 31.39 -13.28 -16.14
C GLU A 1073 30.27 -12.57 -16.90
N ILE A 1074 30.08 -11.28 -16.67
CA ILE A 1074 29.06 -10.49 -17.38
C ILE A 1074 29.42 -10.37 -18.86
N ARG A 1075 30.71 -10.20 -19.21
CA ARG A 1075 31.15 -10.20 -20.62
C ARG A 1075 30.86 -11.53 -21.30
N MET A 1076 31.10 -12.66 -20.63
CA MET A 1076 30.75 -13.98 -21.16
C MET A 1076 29.23 -14.15 -21.30
N MET A 1077 28.45 -13.61 -20.37
CA MET A 1077 26.98 -13.62 -20.46
C MET A 1077 26.47 -12.80 -21.65
N LEU A 1078 27.00 -11.59 -21.84
CA LEU A 1078 26.68 -10.74 -22.99
C LEU A 1078 27.08 -11.38 -24.33
N GLN A 1079 28.13 -12.21 -24.34
CA GLN A 1079 28.53 -12.98 -25.53
C GLN A 1079 27.61 -14.19 -25.79
N LYS A 1080 27.18 -14.89 -24.74
CA LYS A 1080 26.29 -16.06 -24.85
C LYS A 1080 24.85 -15.68 -25.14
N ASN A 1081 24.40 -14.56 -24.59
CA ASN A 1081 23.04 -14.04 -24.71
C ASN A 1081 23.09 -12.56 -25.16
N PRO A 1082 23.28 -12.29 -26.47
CA PRO A 1082 23.37 -10.93 -26.99
C PRO A 1082 22.14 -10.06 -26.70
N GLU A 1083 20.98 -10.66 -26.46
CA GLU A 1083 19.73 -9.98 -26.12
C GLU A 1083 19.74 -9.35 -24.71
N LEU A 1084 20.63 -9.82 -23.81
CA LEU A 1084 20.85 -9.18 -22.50
C LEU A 1084 21.66 -7.89 -22.59
N ASN A 1085 22.19 -7.56 -23.77
CA ASN A 1085 23.03 -6.39 -23.94
C ASN A 1085 22.17 -5.10 -23.98
N PRO A 1086 22.25 -4.23 -22.95
CA PRO A 1086 21.49 -2.99 -22.92
C PRO A 1086 21.93 -1.98 -23.99
N ILE A 1087 23.05 -2.25 -24.69
CA ILE A 1087 23.60 -1.38 -25.73
C ILE A 1087 23.77 -2.17 -27.04
N HIS A 1088 22.76 -2.09 -27.91
CA HIS A 1088 22.80 -2.69 -29.24
C HIS A 1088 22.78 -1.62 -30.34
N LEU A 1089 23.95 -1.33 -30.92
CA LEU A 1089 24.06 -0.40 -32.06
C LEU A 1089 24.00 -1.16 -33.39
N GLN A 1090 23.01 -0.83 -34.24
CA GLN A 1090 22.80 -1.48 -35.53
C GLN A 1090 23.83 -1.08 -36.61
N LYS A 1091 24.55 0.02 -36.41
CA LYS A 1091 25.49 0.59 -37.38
C LYS A 1091 26.85 0.87 -36.75
N GLU A 1092 27.91 0.68 -37.54
CA GLU A 1092 29.24 1.17 -37.19
C GLU A 1092 29.23 2.69 -37.03
N LEU A 1093 29.94 3.18 -36.01
CA LEU A 1093 29.96 4.62 -35.72
C LEU A 1093 30.98 5.37 -36.59
N VAL A 1094 31.97 4.69 -37.18
CA VAL A 1094 32.96 5.30 -38.10
C VAL A 1094 32.61 5.03 -39.58
N ASN A 1095 32.87 6.00 -40.49
CA ASN A 1095 32.55 5.92 -41.93
C ASN A 1095 33.23 4.74 -42.67
N LYS A 1096 32.60 4.11 -43.67
CA LYS A 1096 33.05 2.89 -44.39
C LYS A 1096 34.20 3.06 -45.39
N GLU A 1097 34.53 4.27 -45.84
CA GLU A 1097 35.36 4.42 -47.05
C GLU A 1097 36.89 4.54 -46.87
N GLU A 1098 37.50 4.45 -45.68
CA GLU A 1098 38.97 4.62 -45.56
C GLU A 1098 39.67 3.87 -44.41
N GLY A 1099 40.61 2.97 -44.76
CA GLY A 1099 41.90 2.70 -44.09
C GLY A 1099 41.98 1.85 -42.80
N LYS A 1100 43.11 1.14 -42.60
CA LYS A 1100 43.47 0.26 -41.45
C LYS A 1100 43.34 0.89 -40.05
N PHE A 1101 43.35 2.22 -39.94
CA PHE A 1101 43.25 2.93 -38.65
C PHE A 1101 41.80 3.07 -38.16
N LYS A 1102 40.80 2.90 -39.05
CA LYS A 1102 39.37 2.87 -38.71
C LYS A 1102 39.05 1.70 -37.78
N ASP A 1103 39.51 0.51 -38.14
CA ASP A 1103 39.18 -0.73 -37.42
C ASP A 1103 39.67 -0.67 -35.97
N LYS A 1104 40.78 0.04 -35.70
CA LYS A 1104 41.28 0.28 -34.34
C LYS A 1104 40.34 1.16 -33.52
N LYS A 1105 39.88 2.29 -34.07
CA LYS A 1105 38.95 3.21 -33.37
C LYS A 1105 37.58 2.56 -33.18
N GLU A 1106 37.07 1.87 -34.19
CA GLU A 1106 35.78 1.16 -34.14
C GLU A 1106 35.83 -0.01 -33.13
N ASN A 1107 36.90 -0.81 -33.10
CA ASN A 1107 37.07 -1.87 -32.11
C ASN A 1107 37.17 -1.30 -30.69
N TYR A 1108 37.85 -0.17 -30.49
CA TYR A 1108 37.93 0.47 -29.18
C TYR A 1108 36.56 1.00 -28.72
N ILE A 1109 35.78 1.58 -29.64
CA ILE A 1109 34.39 1.98 -29.38
C ILE A 1109 33.54 0.77 -28.96
N LYS A 1110 33.61 -0.35 -29.69
CA LYS A 1110 32.88 -1.59 -29.37
C LYS A 1110 33.26 -2.15 -28.00
N GLN A 1111 34.55 -2.16 -27.67
CA GLN A 1111 35.03 -2.57 -26.35
C GLN A 1111 34.50 -1.67 -25.23
N ASN A 1112 34.44 -0.36 -25.47
CA ASN A 1112 33.91 0.57 -24.49
C ASN A 1112 32.39 0.43 -24.30
N LEU A 1113 31.63 0.23 -25.38
CA LEU A 1113 30.19 -0.06 -25.29
C LEU A 1113 29.92 -1.33 -24.46
N ILE A 1114 30.72 -2.39 -24.63
CA ILE A 1114 30.63 -3.60 -23.79
C ILE A 1114 30.92 -3.28 -22.32
N LYS A 1115 31.90 -2.42 -22.02
CA LYS A 1115 32.16 -1.98 -20.64
C LYS A 1115 30.99 -1.20 -20.05
N ILE A 1116 30.39 -0.29 -20.81
CA ILE A 1116 29.20 0.45 -20.38
C ILE A 1116 28.06 -0.55 -20.08
N SER A 1117 27.82 -1.54 -20.95
CA SER A 1117 26.84 -2.59 -20.71
C SER A 1117 27.13 -3.38 -19.43
N VAL A 1118 28.39 -3.75 -19.19
CA VAL A 1118 28.80 -4.44 -17.96
C VAL A 1118 28.53 -3.57 -16.72
N TYR A 1119 28.97 -2.31 -16.70
CA TYR A 1119 28.80 -1.44 -15.55
C TYR A 1119 27.34 -1.05 -15.30
N TYR A 1120 26.57 -0.85 -16.37
CA TYR A 1120 25.13 -0.63 -16.29
C TYR A 1120 24.43 -1.85 -15.70
N MET A 1121 24.75 -3.05 -16.21
CA MET A 1121 24.24 -4.29 -15.65
C MET A 1121 24.67 -4.46 -14.20
N LYS A 1122 25.88 -4.09 -13.77
CA LYS A 1122 26.33 -4.20 -12.36
C LYS A 1122 25.73 -3.17 -11.42
N GLY A 1123 25.18 -2.07 -11.93
CA GLY A 1123 24.77 -0.92 -11.11
C GLY A 1123 25.97 -0.16 -10.53
N ASP A 1124 27.17 -0.32 -11.12
CA ASP A 1124 28.37 0.42 -10.71
C ASP A 1124 28.36 1.79 -11.38
N GLU A 1125 27.64 2.73 -10.79
CA GLU A 1125 27.33 4.03 -11.39
C GLU A 1125 28.58 4.86 -11.69
N GLN A 1126 29.58 4.80 -10.80
CA GLN A 1126 30.83 5.53 -10.97
C GLN A 1126 31.57 5.03 -12.21
N LYS A 1127 31.79 3.71 -12.33
CA LYS A 1127 32.50 3.14 -13.48
C LYS A 1127 31.69 3.24 -14.76
N LEU A 1128 30.37 3.18 -14.67
CA LEU A 1128 29.48 3.41 -15.81
C LEU A 1128 29.69 4.81 -16.38
N GLU A 1129 29.67 5.83 -15.52
CA GLU A 1129 29.87 7.22 -15.94
C GLU A 1129 31.28 7.45 -16.50
N GLU A 1130 32.31 6.86 -15.90
CA GLU A 1130 33.69 6.87 -16.43
C GLU A 1130 33.77 6.25 -17.84
N ALA A 1131 33.11 5.12 -18.06
CA ALA A 1131 33.09 4.44 -19.35
C ALA A 1131 32.30 5.22 -20.42
N ILE A 1132 31.16 5.80 -20.06
CA ILE A 1132 30.36 6.69 -20.91
C ILE A 1132 31.21 7.90 -21.32
N ASN A 1133 31.86 8.57 -20.36
CA ASN A 1133 32.68 9.74 -20.63
C ASN A 1133 33.88 9.39 -21.54
N LEU A 1134 34.53 8.25 -21.31
CA LEU A 1134 35.58 7.76 -22.21
C LEU A 1134 35.07 7.49 -23.64
N LEU A 1135 33.84 6.96 -23.79
CA LEU A 1135 33.23 6.73 -25.10
C LEU A 1135 32.91 8.05 -25.81
N LEU A 1136 32.27 8.99 -25.11
CA LEU A 1136 31.92 10.32 -25.64
C LEU A 1136 33.18 11.06 -26.13
N LYS A 1137 34.28 11.01 -25.35
CA LYS A 1137 35.56 11.61 -25.78
C LYS A 1137 36.16 10.92 -27.00
N THR A 1138 36.09 9.58 -27.02
CA THR A 1138 36.60 8.76 -28.11
C THR A 1138 35.92 9.08 -29.43
N VAL A 1139 34.58 9.19 -29.44
CA VAL A 1139 33.85 9.51 -30.67
C VAL A 1139 34.16 10.93 -31.17
N CYS A 1140 34.39 11.89 -30.26
CA CYS A 1140 34.73 13.27 -30.61
C CYS A 1140 36.17 13.47 -31.12
N LYS A 1141 37.08 12.51 -30.96
CA LYS A 1141 38.48 12.64 -31.43
C LYS A 1141 38.59 12.78 -32.95
N THR A 1142 39.26 13.84 -33.43
CA THR A 1142 39.48 14.12 -34.87
C THR A 1142 40.66 13.32 -35.43
N ARG A 1143 40.75 13.19 -36.77
CA ARG A 1143 41.76 12.37 -37.49
C ARG A 1143 43.09 13.09 -37.80
N THR A 1144 43.35 14.31 -37.33
CA THR A 1144 44.50 15.10 -37.80
C THR A 1144 45.82 14.76 -37.09
N ASN A 1145 46.86 14.42 -37.85
CA ASN A 1145 48.21 14.03 -37.41
C ASN A 1145 49.05 15.11 -36.68
N ILE A 1146 48.50 16.28 -36.34
CA ILE A 1146 49.33 17.42 -35.91
C ILE A 1146 49.02 17.98 -34.50
N MET A 1147 47.84 17.74 -33.91
CA MET A 1147 47.60 17.89 -32.46
C MET A 1147 46.35 17.10 -32.08
N GLN A 1148 46.28 16.55 -30.85
CA GLN A 1148 45.05 15.94 -30.33
C GLN A 1148 43.95 17.01 -30.29
N SER A 1149 42.95 16.93 -31.17
CA SER A 1149 41.80 17.82 -31.15
C SER A 1149 40.49 17.02 -31.09
N TYR A 1150 39.48 17.59 -30.44
CA TYR A 1150 38.17 16.98 -30.22
C TYR A 1150 37.08 17.88 -30.82
N SER A 1151 36.06 17.26 -31.42
CA SER A 1151 34.91 17.96 -31.99
C SER A 1151 33.66 17.10 -31.85
N THR A 1152 32.55 17.70 -31.43
CA THR A 1152 31.23 17.06 -31.40
C THR A 1152 30.61 16.87 -32.79
N SER A 1153 31.25 17.42 -33.83
CA SER A 1153 30.83 17.33 -35.23
C SER A 1153 31.51 16.20 -36.01
N THR A 1154 32.27 15.31 -35.35
CA THR A 1154 32.81 14.13 -36.02
C THR A 1154 31.69 13.20 -36.47
N THR A 1155 31.91 12.44 -37.54
CA THR A 1155 30.94 11.43 -38.00
C THR A 1155 30.55 10.44 -36.90
N SER A 1156 31.50 10.04 -36.05
CA SER A 1156 31.24 9.12 -34.94
C SER A 1156 30.41 9.74 -33.82
N ALA A 1157 30.61 11.02 -33.50
CA ALA A 1157 29.80 11.73 -32.52
C ALA A 1157 28.37 11.91 -33.04
N ILE A 1158 28.20 12.35 -34.30
CA ILE A 1158 26.88 12.52 -34.94
C ILE A 1158 26.12 11.19 -35.01
N ASN A 1159 26.79 10.10 -35.38
CA ASN A 1159 26.17 8.78 -35.44
C ASN A 1159 25.73 8.30 -34.05
N LEU A 1160 26.58 8.44 -33.03
CA LEU A 1160 26.21 8.05 -31.65
C LEU A 1160 25.01 8.86 -31.14
N ILE A 1161 25.00 10.18 -31.39
CA ILE A 1161 23.87 11.05 -31.04
C ILE A 1161 22.58 10.56 -31.70
N ASN A 1162 22.64 10.24 -32.99
CA ASN A 1162 21.46 9.80 -33.75
C ASN A 1162 20.93 8.44 -33.31
N GLU A 1163 21.78 7.51 -32.89
CA GLU A 1163 21.35 6.19 -32.41
C GLU A 1163 20.74 6.30 -31.00
N ILE A 1164 21.39 7.00 -30.07
CA ILE A 1164 20.83 7.22 -28.72
C ILE A 1164 19.50 7.99 -28.81
N SER A 1165 19.39 8.98 -29.70
CA SER A 1165 18.14 9.76 -29.86
C SER A 1165 16.96 8.95 -30.43
N LYS A 1166 17.17 7.73 -30.94
CA LYS A 1166 16.10 6.88 -31.50
C LYS A 1166 15.67 5.75 -30.56
N ASP A 1167 16.50 5.38 -29.60
CA ASP A 1167 16.29 4.22 -28.74
C ASP A 1167 16.13 4.63 -27.27
N GLU A 1168 15.02 4.24 -26.66
CA GLU A 1168 14.70 4.60 -25.27
C GLU A 1168 15.59 3.91 -24.25
N GLY A 1169 15.95 2.64 -24.50
CA GLY A 1169 16.88 1.88 -23.66
C GLY A 1169 18.25 2.53 -23.65
N LEU A 1170 18.77 2.95 -24.81
CA LEU A 1170 20.02 3.70 -24.90
C LEU A 1170 19.95 5.04 -24.17
N ARG A 1171 18.83 5.78 -24.26
CA ARG A 1171 18.68 7.03 -23.47
C ARG A 1171 18.75 6.76 -21.97
N LYS A 1172 18.11 5.68 -21.49
CA LYS A 1172 18.16 5.28 -20.08
C LYS A 1172 19.58 4.92 -19.65
N VAL A 1173 20.32 4.14 -20.45
CA VAL A 1173 21.72 3.77 -20.15
C VAL A 1173 22.64 4.99 -20.08
N PHE A 1174 22.49 5.92 -21.02
CA PHE A 1174 23.32 7.12 -21.10
C PHE A 1174 22.85 8.28 -20.19
N GLY A 1175 21.77 8.05 -19.41
CA GLY A 1175 21.17 9.05 -18.53
C GLY A 1175 20.83 10.34 -19.27
N ILE A 1176 20.14 10.22 -20.40
CA ILE A 1176 19.70 11.34 -21.24
C ILE A 1176 18.23 11.66 -20.93
N GLN A 1177 17.97 12.91 -20.59
CA GLN A 1177 16.66 13.47 -20.28
C GLN A 1177 16.15 14.34 -21.45
N GLY A 1178 14.86 14.64 -21.46
CA GLY A 1178 14.22 15.45 -22.50
C GLY A 1178 12.88 14.90 -22.96
N ASP A 1179 12.00 15.79 -23.43
CA ASP A 1179 10.65 15.40 -23.90
C ASP A 1179 10.59 15.15 -25.40
N ASN A 1180 11.64 15.54 -26.14
CA ASN A 1180 11.66 15.45 -27.60
C ASN A 1180 13.08 15.20 -28.15
N PRO A 1181 13.18 14.76 -29.42
CA PRO A 1181 14.47 14.50 -30.06
C PRO A 1181 15.42 15.69 -30.15
N THR A 1182 14.94 16.92 -30.03
CA THR A 1182 15.80 18.11 -30.04
C THR A 1182 16.52 18.27 -28.71
N ASP A 1183 15.82 18.02 -27.60
CA ASP A 1183 16.39 18.17 -26.26
C ASP A 1183 17.37 17.04 -25.93
N TRP A 1184 17.06 15.80 -26.33
CA TRP A 1184 18.01 14.67 -26.22
C TRP A 1184 19.34 14.98 -26.92
N LYS A 1185 19.27 15.60 -28.11
CA LYS A 1185 20.47 15.99 -28.87
C LYS A 1185 21.25 17.10 -28.19
N LYS A 1186 20.57 18.12 -27.66
CA LYS A 1186 21.23 19.21 -26.91
C LYS A 1186 21.94 18.67 -25.68
N GLU A 1187 21.31 17.77 -24.94
CA GLU A 1187 21.90 17.16 -23.75
C GLU A 1187 23.12 16.30 -24.09
N LEU A 1188 23.01 15.42 -25.10
CA LEU A 1188 24.13 14.62 -25.58
C LEU A 1188 25.30 15.48 -26.06
N GLN A 1189 25.03 16.57 -26.78
CA GLN A 1189 26.06 17.52 -27.22
C GLN A 1189 26.72 18.23 -26.03
N ALA A 1190 25.95 18.65 -25.03
CA ALA A 1190 26.49 19.27 -23.82
C ALA A 1190 27.41 18.31 -23.05
N LYS A 1191 27.01 17.03 -22.89
CA LYS A 1191 27.86 15.99 -22.27
C LYS A 1191 29.15 15.77 -23.07
N MET A 1192 29.06 15.66 -24.40
CA MET A 1192 30.23 15.49 -25.26
C MET A 1192 31.21 16.67 -25.17
N GLU A 1193 30.71 17.91 -25.20
CA GLU A 1193 31.56 19.11 -25.08
C GLU A 1193 32.30 19.16 -23.72
N ALA A 1194 31.59 18.88 -22.63
CA ALA A 1194 32.18 18.86 -21.29
C ALA A 1194 33.36 17.86 -21.20
N VAL A 1195 33.14 16.66 -21.72
CA VAL A 1195 34.15 15.60 -21.78
C VAL A 1195 35.31 15.95 -22.72
N CYS A 1196 35.06 16.66 -23.83
CA CYS A 1196 36.12 17.12 -24.73
C CYS A 1196 37.07 18.11 -24.04
N SER A 1197 36.55 18.93 -23.12
CA SER A 1197 37.34 19.90 -22.35
C SER A 1197 38.05 19.31 -21.11
N ASP A 1198 37.73 18.07 -20.73
CA ASP A 1198 38.31 17.44 -19.54
C ASP A 1198 39.63 16.73 -19.87
N GLU A 1199 40.77 17.35 -19.59
CA GLU A 1199 42.10 16.79 -19.86
C GLU A 1199 42.41 15.50 -19.08
N SER A 1200 41.69 15.18 -18.00
CA SER A 1200 41.94 13.98 -17.19
C SER A 1200 41.55 12.68 -17.90
N ILE A 1201 40.63 12.75 -18.88
CA ILE A 1201 40.16 11.60 -19.64
C ILE A 1201 41.11 11.35 -20.83
N VAL A 1202 41.94 10.30 -20.75
CA VAL A 1202 42.94 10.00 -21.78
C VAL A 1202 42.40 9.01 -22.82
N VAL A 1203 42.34 9.42 -24.10
CA VAL A 1203 41.90 8.57 -25.23
C VAL A 1203 43.12 8.09 -26.03
N PRO A 1204 43.27 6.77 -26.28
CA PRO A 1204 44.41 6.21 -27.03
C PRO A 1204 44.65 6.87 -28.38
N ASP A 1205 45.92 6.97 -28.79
CA ASP A 1205 46.26 7.38 -30.15
C ASP A 1205 46.02 6.23 -31.14
N PHE A 1206 45.06 6.42 -32.04
CA PHE A 1206 44.70 5.42 -33.04
C PHE A 1206 45.61 5.47 -34.27
N SER A 1207 46.58 6.39 -34.33
CA SER A 1207 47.50 6.59 -35.46
C SER A 1207 48.81 5.77 -35.39
N GLU A 1208 49.17 5.17 -34.25
CA GLU A 1208 50.46 4.47 -34.08
C GLU A 1208 50.48 2.99 -34.52
N THR A 1209 51.55 2.60 -35.21
CA THR A 1209 51.95 1.22 -35.48
C THR A 1209 52.89 0.72 -34.38
N THR A 1210 52.49 -0.36 -33.70
CA THR A 1210 53.24 -1.09 -32.66
C THR A 1210 54.69 -1.37 -33.07
N LYS A 1211 55.66 -0.87 -32.28
CA LYS A 1211 57.02 -1.42 -32.18
C LYS A 1211 57.11 -2.29 -30.92
N ASN A 1212 57.64 -3.50 -31.10
CA ASN A 1212 58.00 -4.51 -30.09
C ASN A 1212 58.51 -3.96 -28.76
N ILE A 1213 58.15 -4.61 -27.64
CA ILE A 1213 59.11 -5.00 -26.59
C ILE A 1213 58.72 -6.38 -26.04
N ALA A 1214 59.70 -7.29 -26.02
CA ALA A 1214 59.74 -8.49 -25.22
C ALA A 1214 60.29 -8.15 -23.82
N MET A 1215 59.51 -8.42 -22.77
CA MET A 1215 59.90 -8.97 -21.46
C MET A 1215 58.65 -9.06 -20.57
#